data_AF-A0A1H2BEG8-F1
#
_entry.id   AF-A0A1H2BEG8-F1
#
_cell.length_a   1.000
_cell.length_b   1.000
_cell.length_c   1.000
_cell.angle_alpha   90.00
_cell.angle_beta   90.00
_cell.angle_gamma   90.00
#
_symmetry.space_group_name_H-M   'P 1'
#
loop_
_entity.id
_entity.type
_entity.pdbx_description
1 polymer ?
#
loop_
_entity_poly.entity_id
_entity_poly.type
_entity_poly.pdbx_seq_one_letter_code
_entity_poly.pdbx_strand_id
1 'polypeptide(L)'
;MLTAKSSLGTYGLPTPEYFGQADAQGILSLKQRQYVAVTDDIIVQVVVDAETGLFRAKQARELKPSGPLMTRDSEGRYWLALESGDVILPNSSVAQIAELFRRAGGSVTQFSDITVARVLAVTGVDVPVLSDVLARKLPAPFLLEDSVRRFELDQQIQAIARTADERLTRFKSIEDAFEADCDEVTLRMRRFFPELPKTAAQAIWRDTSAAERLHMHNQPGLPRSVAEQALLALRDVRLARACEGIYLDSVSSLDSDLLVLQMIGRLAAWPPTVRVEIRQRVDGDVLSAIGDARSATRHVLIRQQEGYVTQHSGERLPFQVKDLYSVVWGLLLPHQRQLLGISDAPAMRRLIRAQPLPSRQAVSEWLGLGPLPSDVTRATAQHRQAGQLRGGGGGDPESPKSFEDRVRDLYPQLSDEEVSSFVAERLKSNPAGVLTRLEKEFATLRDELAIWNANGASPHAQTSGPEGAPAAAGQRQAREQFSAKLQDIWQRKSVSKWGYGDFHFSYHVDFSDELPTLSARFEYVTELILTVKQPGARIGEFLDSFPGIQYLMVTGVKMEAFPLGIFQMRQLRQLTLGECSLKLSEATAEGLSRIETLNLLNLAKNPLTVAPHVGYMTGLAELMLYDANLSSIPTGIDRLKELQVLALQGNNISDVGNELFEIPDTQDLYVGLFNNPLSSVTRQRINHYLENSSLDRKLEIQTEDVVSDSDSESESSESGFSTGSDSD
;
A
#
# COMPACT_ATOMS: atom_id res chain seq x y z
N MET A 1 -24.37 -45.85 8.01
CA MET A 1 -24.50 -47.02 7.12
C MET A 1 -24.87 -46.54 5.72
N LEU A 2 -24.37 -47.23 4.68
CA LEU A 2 -24.30 -46.89 3.24
C LEU A 2 -23.05 -46.08 2.87
N THR A 3 -21.87 -46.73 2.84
CA THR A 3 -21.26 -47.44 1.68
C THR A 3 -20.58 -46.51 0.68
N ALA A 4 -19.36 -46.06 1.01
CA ALA A 4 -18.29 -46.01 0.03
C ALA A 4 -17.49 -47.30 0.22
N LYS A 5 -17.58 -48.23 -0.74
CA LYS A 5 -16.68 -49.38 -0.78
C LYS A 5 -15.28 -48.83 -1.01
N SER A 6 -14.49 -48.70 0.06
CA SER A 6 -13.11 -48.25 -0.01
C SER A 6 -12.32 -49.18 -0.94
N SER A 7 -11.53 -48.60 -1.83
CA SER A 7 -10.64 -49.27 -2.79
C SER A 7 -9.64 -50.26 -2.16
N LEU A 8 -9.57 -50.30 -0.82
CA LEU A 8 -8.70 -51.14 -0.01
C LEU A 8 -9.30 -52.48 0.44
N GLY A 9 -10.60 -52.71 0.24
CA GLY A 9 -11.28 -53.92 0.74
C GLY A 9 -10.67 -55.25 0.29
N THR A 10 -9.95 -55.27 -0.83
CA THR A 10 -9.25 -56.45 -1.38
C THR A 10 -7.78 -56.57 -0.98
N TYR A 11 -7.21 -55.58 -0.29
CA TYR A 11 -5.80 -55.52 0.11
C TYR A 11 -5.60 -55.62 1.64
N GLY A 12 -6.66 -55.42 2.41
CA GLY A 12 -6.65 -55.50 3.87
C GLY A 12 -6.41 -56.91 4.40
N LEU A 13 -5.51 -57.02 5.37
CA LEU A 13 -5.23 -58.21 6.17
C LEU A 13 -5.59 -57.90 7.64
N PRO A 14 -6.19 -58.83 8.38
CA PRO A 14 -6.46 -58.61 9.81
C PRO A 14 -5.15 -58.44 10.57
N THR A 15 -5.10 -57.46 11.49
CA THR A 15 -3.95 -57.21 12.37
C THR A 15 -3.70 -58.43 13.27
N PRO A 16 -2.57 -59.14 13.16
CA PRO A 16 -2.28 -60.31 14.00
C PRO A 16 -1.91 -59.92 15.44
N GLU A 17 -2.26 -60.78 16.42
CA GLU A 17 -2.10 -60.53 17.87
C GLU A 17 -0.65 -60.32 18.36
N TYR A 18 0.36 -60.65 17.54
CA TYR A 18 1.78 -60.46 17.87
C TYR A 18 2.51 -59.73 16.73
N PHE A 19 2.79 -58.43 16.92
CA PHE A 19 3.59 -57.61 16.00
C PHE A 19 4.76 -56.90 16.70
N GLY A 20 5.83 -56.65 15.93
CA GLY A 20 6.94 -55.78 16.34
C GLY A 20 6.58 -54.29 16.26
N GLN A 21 7.35 -53.44 16.94
CA GLN A 21 7.14 -51.99 16.94
C GLN A 21 7.21 -51.42 15.52
N ALA A 22 6.23 -50.58 15.17
CA ALA A 22 6.27 -49.79 13.95
C ALA A 22 7.45 -48.79 14.01
N ASP A 23 8.06 -48.50 12.87
CA ASP A 23 9.08 -47.46 12.80
C ASP A 23 8.49 -46.05 12.94
N ALA A 24 9.34 -45.02 12.91
CA ALA A 24 8.92 -43.62 13.01
C ALA A 24 7.94 -43.17 11.90
N GLN A 25 7.77 -43.96 10.84
CA GLN A 25 6.81 -43.72 9.75
C GLN A 25 5.53 -44.56 9.90
N GLY A 26 5.41 -45.33 10.99
CA GLY A 26 4.29 -46.24 11.24
C GLY A 26 4.28 -47.43 10.28
N ILE A 27 5.44 -47.81 9.73
CA ILE A 27 5.59 -48.98 8.86
C ILE A 27 5.98 -50.18 9.71
N LEU A 28 5.26 -51.27 9.50
CA LEU A 28 5.45 -52.56 10.16
C LEU A 28 6.25 -53.46 9.22
N SER A 29 7.40 -53.97 9.67
CA SER A 29 8.23 -54.90 8.86
C SER A 29 8.13 -56.32 9.38
N LEU A 30 7.60 -57.25 8.58
CA LEU A 30 7.50 -58.68 8.91
C LEU A 30 8.04 -59.54 7.76
N LYS A 31 9.03 -60.40 8.04
CA LYS A 31 9.66 -61.32 7.06
C LYS A 31 10.04 -60.62 5.73
N GLN A 32 10.75 -59.49 5.84
CA GLN A 32 11.20 -58.63 4.70
C GLN A 32 10.08 -57.99 3.88
N ARG A 33 8.85 -57.95 4.40
CA ARG A 33 7.71 -57.26 3.78
C ARG A 33 7.27 -56.11 4.66
N GLN A 34 6.93 -54.99 4.03
CA GLN A 34 6.44 -53.79 4.70
C GLN A 34 4.92 -53.78 4.69
N TYR A 35 4.34 -53.37 5.82
CA TYR A 35 2.91 -53.25 6.03
C TYR A 35 2.60 -51.91 6.69
N VAL A 36 1.41 -51.39 6.45
CA VAL A 36 0.91 -50.15 7.04
C VAL A 36 -0.47 -50.40 7.64
N ALA A 37 -0.75 -49.77 8.79
CA ALA A 37 -2.07 -49.83 9.42
C ALA A 37 -3.04 -48.86 8.74
N VAL A 38 -4.19 -49.37 8.31
CA VAL A 38 -5.29 -48.59 7.72
C VAL A 38 -6.37 -48.30 8.77
N THR A 39 -6.57 -49.25 9.68
CA THR A 39 -7.38 -49.13 10.91
C THR A 39 -6.71 -49.96 12.00
N ASP A 40 -7.19 -49.89 13.23
CA ASP A 40 -6.64 -50.70 14.34
C ASP A 40 -6.61 -52.21 14.03
N ASP A 41 -7.64 -52.70 13.32
CA ASP A 41 -7.81 -54.12 13.00
C ASP A 41 -7.34 -54.53 11.60
N ILE A 42 -6.87 -53.60 10.75
CA ILE A 42 -6.54 -53.88 9.34
C ILE A 42 -5.18 -53.29 8.94
N ILE A 43 -4.29 -54.15 8.44
CA ILE A 43 -3.01 -53.78 7.82
C ILE A 43 -2.99 -54.09 6.32
N VAL A 44 -2.20 -53.35 5.55
CA VAL A 44 -2.03 -53.54 4.10
C VAL A 44 -0.55 -53.69 3.78
N GLN A 45 -0.19 -54.66 2.95
CA GLN A 45 1.19 -54.81 2.48
C GLN A 45 1.51 -53.71 1.45
N VAL A 46 2.66 -53.05 1.60
CA VAL A 46 3.09 -51.95 0.72
C VAL A 46 4.49 -52.17 0.13
N VAL A 47 4.74 -51.54 -1.01
CA VAL A 47 6.05 -51.43 -1.66
C VAL A 47 6.22 -50.01 -2.19
N VAL A 48 7.44 -49.47 -2.17
CA VAL A 48 7.73 -48.17 -2.78
C VAL A 48 7.54 -48.27 -4.30
N ASP A 49 6.69 -47.40 -4.84
CA ASP A 49 6.45 -47.25 -6.26
C ASP A 49 7.61 -46.47 -6.90
N ALA A 50 8.24 -47.08 -7.90
CA ALA A 50 9.47 -46.55 -8.50
C ALA A 50 9.25 -45.24 -9.30
N GLU A 51 8.02 -44.96 -9.75
CA GLU A 51 7.70 -43.76 -10.52
C GLU A 51 7.36 -42.58 -9.61
N THR A 52 6.68 -42.83 -8.49
CA THR A 52 6.13 -41.79 -7.60
C THR A 52 6.89 -41.63 -6.29
N GLY A 53 7.68 -42.62 -5.89
CA GLY A 53 8.37 -42.65 -4.60
C GLY A 53 7.46 -42.87 -3.38
N LEU A 54 6.14 -42.98 -3.60
CA LEU A 54 5.14 -43.24 -2.56
C LEU A 54 4.94 -44.74 -2.34
N PHE A 55 4.34 -45.11 -1.21
CA PHE A 55 3.97 -46.50 -0.94
C PHE A 55 2.73 -46.89 -1.75
N ARG A 56 2.79 -48.01 -2.45
CA ARG A 56 1.65 -48.60 -3.17
C ARG A 56 1.19 -49.88 -2.48
N ALA A 57 -0.12 -50.01 -2.30
CA ALA A 57 -0.73 -51.23 -1.80
C ALA A 57 -0.47 -52.40 -2.75
N LYS A 58 -0.18 -53.57 -2.18
CA LYS A 58 0.21 -54.77 -2.91
C LYS A 58 -0.42 -56.01 -2.28
N GLN A 59 -0.87 -56.96 -3.09
CA GLN A 59 -1.27 -58.27 -2.55
C GLN A 59 -0.07 -59.20 -2.34
N ALA A 60 -0.16 -60.10 -1.35
CA ALA A 60 0.94 -60.99 -0.98
C ALA A 60 1.42 -61.94 -2.10
N ARG A 61 0.56 -62.22 -3.10
CA ARG A 61 0.85 -63.09 -4.27
C ARG A 61 1.20 -62.30 -5.53
N GLU A 62 1.22 -60.98 -5.45
CA GLU A 62 1.43 -60.12 -6.61
C GLU A 62 2.92 -59.89 -6.89
N LEU A 63 3.33 -59.91 -8.17
CA LEU A 63 4.71 -59.58 -8.56
C LEU A 63 4.87 -58.07 -8.77
N LYS A 64 3.94 -57.45 -9.51
CA LYS A 64 3.85 -55.99 -9.70
C LYS A 64 2.72 -55.44 -8.84
N PRO A 65 2.90 -54.37 -8.06
CA PRO A 65 1.84 -53.83 -7.21
C PRO A 65 0.75 -53.14 -8.05
N SER A 66 -0.50 -53.64 -8.01
CA SER A 66 -1.65 -53.03 -8.70
C SER A 66 -2.53 -52.14 -7.82
N GLY A 67 -2.27 -52.12 -6.51
CA GLY A 67 -3.12 -51.40 -5.56
C GLY A 67 -2.99 -49.87 -5.63
N PRO A 68 -3.86 -49.16 -4.91
CA PRO A 68 -3.81 -47.70 -4.81
C PRO A 68 -2.53 -47.22 -4.13
N LEU A 69 -2.15 -45.96 -4.40
CA LEU A 69 -1.10 -45.28 -3.65
C LEU A 69 -1.59 -44.94 -2.24
N MET A 70 -0.69 -44.93 -1.28
CA MET A 70 -0.98 -44.79 0.13
C MET A 70 -0.38 -43.49 0.66
N THR A 71 -1.15 -42.75 1.44
CA THR A 71 -0.71 -41.55 2.18
C THR A 71 -1.12 -41.65 3.64
N ARG A 72 -0.49 -40.87 4.52
CA ARG A 72 -0.91 -40.78 5.93
C ARG A 72 -2.13 -39.87 6.09
N ASP A 73 -2.94 -40.16 7.10
CA ASP A 73 -3.96 -39.25 7.59
C ASP A 73 -3.34 -37.98 8.22
N SER A 74 -4.19 -36.98 8.50
CA SER A 74 -3.78 -35.69 9.08
C SER A 74 -3.18 -35.82 10.49
N GLU A 75 -3.42 -36.93 11.19
CA GLU A 75 -2.92 -37.20 12.54
C GLU A 75 -1.66 -38.09 12.55
N GLY A 76 -1.25 -38.62 11.39
CA GLY A 76 -0.13 -39.53 11.24
C GLY A 76 -0.33 -40.88 11.94
N ARG A 77 -1.57 -41.32 12.15
CA ARG A 77 -1.89 -42.57 12.85
C ARG A 77 -2.17 -43.71 11.86
N TYR A 78 -2.95 -43.46 10.81
CA TYR A 78 -3.32 -44.47 9.82
C TYR A 78 -2.93 -44.08 8.40
N TRP A 79 -2.92 -45.08 7.52
CA TRP A 79 -2.66 -44.94 6.10
C TRP A 79 -3.95 -45.09 5.29
N LEU A 80 -4.19 -44.12 4.41
CA LEU A 80 -5.36 -44.02 3.56
C LEU A 80 -4.97 -44.31 2.11
N ALA A 81 -5.85 -44.96 1.35
CA ALA A 81 -5.69 -45.09 -0.09
C ALA A 81 -6.05 -43.77 -0.77
N LEU A 82 -5.20 -43.33 -1.70
CA LEU A 82 -5.59 -42.36 -2.71
C LEU A 82 -6.63 -43.04 -3.62
N GLU A 83 -7.90 -42.65 -3.52
CA GLU A 83 -8.93 -43.13 -4.43
C GLU A 83 -8.63 -42.65 -5.86
N SER A 84 -9.03 -43.44 -6.86
CA SER A 84 -8.69 -43.19 -8.27
C SER A 84 -9.36 -41.94 -8.90
N GLY A 85 -9.99 -41.09 -8.09
CA GLY A 85 -10.38 -39.71 -8.42
C GLY A 85 -9.54 -38.63 -7.70
N ASP A 86 -8.76 -39.01 -6.70
CA ASP A 86 -7.84 -38.18 -5.91
C ASP A 86 -6.37 -38.39 -6.32
N VAL A 87 -6.13 -39.10 -7.42
CA VAL A 87 -4.85 -39.02 -8.15
C VAL A 87 -4.82 -37.69 -8.91
N ILE A 88 -4.76 -36.60 -8.16
CA ILE A 88 -3.97 -35.45 -8.55
C ILE A 88 -2.56 -35.74 -8.03
N LEU A 89 -1.90 -36.76 -8.61
CA LEU A 89 -0.45 -36.70 -8.69
C LEU A 89 -0.10 -35.47 -9.55
N PRO A 90 1.04 -34.83 -9.33
CA PRO A 90 1.32 -33.43 -9.67
C PRO A 90 1.31 -33.10 -11.16
N ASN A 91 0.94 -34.00 -12.05
CA ASN A 91 1.00 -33.74 -13.49
C ASN A 91 -0.13 -32.83 -13.97
N SER A 92 -1.34 -32.88 -13.39
CA SER A 92 -2.40 -31.94 -13.77
C SER A 92 -2.16 -30.55 -13.18
N SER A 93 -1.71 -30.44 -11.93
CA SER A 93 -1.34 -29.17 -11.33
C SER A 93 -0.09 -28.59 -12.00
N VAL A 94 0.97 -29.39 -12.24
CA VAL A 94 2.17 -28.89 -12.92
C VAL A 94 1.89 -28.53 -14.37
N ALA A 95 1.07 -29.29 -15.10
CA ALA A 95 0.67 -28.91 -16.47
C ALA A 95 -0.18 -27.64 -16.48
N GLN A 96 -1.14 -27.50 -15.55
CA GLN A 96 -1.99 -26.32 -15.43
C GLN A 96 -1.20 -25.08 -14.96
N ILE A 97 -0.28 -25.26 -14.01
CA ILE A 97 0.66 -24.25 -13.54
C ILE A 97 1.62 -23.85 -14.66
N ALA A 98 2.13 -24.82 -15.42
CA ALA A 98 2.96 -24.58 -16.59
C ALA A 98 2.18 -23.88 -17.70
N GLU A 99 0.90 -24.18 -17.88
CA GLU A 99 0.03 -23.47 -18.81
C GLU A 99 -0.23 -22.03 -18.37
N LEU A 100 -0.54 -21.79 -17.08
CA LEU A 100 -0.68 -20.45 -16.51
C LEU A 100 0.63 -19.65 -16.70
N PHE A 101 1.76 -20.27 -16.37
CA PHE A 101 3.07 -19.68 -16.53
C PHE A 101 3.42 -19.39 -18.01
N ARG A 102 3.08 -20.27 -18.95
CA ARG A 102 3.22 -20.03 -20.40
C ARG A 102 2.32 -18.89 -20.90
N ARG A 103 1.09 -18.77 -20.37
CA ARG A 103 0.16 -17.68 -20.71
C ARG A 103 0.61 -16.32 -20.16
N ALA A 104 1.47 -16.30 -19.15
CA ALA A 104 2.03 -15.08 -18.55
C ALA A 104 3.13 -14.41 -19.41
N GLY A 105 3.49 -14.97 -20.57
CA GLY A 105 4.25 -14.25 -21.60
C GLY A 105 5.79 -14.29 -21.48
N GLY A 106 6.36 -15.20 -20.68
CA GLY A 106 7.81 -15.45 -20.70
C GLY A 106 8.25 -16.30 -21.89
N SER A 107 9.50 -16.12 -22.35
CA SER A 107 10.20 -16.93 -23.37
C SER A 107 10.44 -18.37 -22.90
N VAL A 108 9.37 -19.12 -22.64
CA VAL A 108 9.46 -20.42 -21.94
C VAL A 108 8.74 -21.55 -22.64
N THR A 109 8.48 -21.37 -23.93
CA THR A 109 7.94 -22.42 -24.82
C THR A 109 8.86 -23.64 -24.92
N GLN A 110 10.10 -23.56 -24.44
CA GLN A 110 11.12 -24.61 -24.51
C GLN A 110 11.29 -25.44 -23.23
N PHE A 111 10.66 -25.08 -22.09
CA PHE A 111 10.81 -25.84 -20.84
C PHE A 111 9.83 -27.01 -20.73
N SER A 112 10.35 -28.13 -20.22
CA SER A 112 9.53 -29.25 -19.78
C SER A 112 8.69 -28.88 -18.55
N ASP A 113 7.55 -29.54 -18.36
CA ASP A 113 6.68 -29.39 -17.18
C ASP A 113 7.47 -29.54 -15.86
N ILE A 114 8.39 -30.50 -15.83
CA ILE A 114 9.27 -30.75 -14.67
C ILE A 114 10.20 -29.55 -14.42
N THR A 115 10.74 -28.94 -15.48
CA THR A 115 11.57 -27.73 -15.35
C THR A 115 10.77 -26.57 -14.78
N VAL A 116 9.52 -26.39 -15.22
CA VAL A 116 8.64 -25.34 -14.68
C VAL A 116 8.34 -25.58 -13.19
N ALA A 117 8.00 -26.81 -12.80
CA ALA A 117 7.79 -27.16 -11.39
C ALA A 117 9.02 -26.83 -10.52
N ARG A 118 10.22 -27.12 -11.03
CA ARG A 118 11.48 -26.82 -10.34
C ARG A 118 11.69 -25.31 -10.18
N VAL A 119 11.47 -24.53 -11.24
CA VAL A 119 11.59 -23.06 -11.19
C VAL A 119 10.64 -22.48 -10.13
N LEU A 120 9.40 -22.96 -10.06
CA LEU A 120 8.44 -22.48 -9.07
C LEU A 120 8.80 -22.90 -7.65
N ALA A 121 9.28 -24.12 -7.46
CA ALA A 121 9.76 -24.59 -6.16
C ALA A 121 11.00 -23.80 -5.68
N VAL A 122 11.94 -23.48 -6.58
CA VAL A 122 13.13 -22.66 -6.30
C VAL A 122 12.74 -21.26 -5.85
N THR A 123 11.81 -20.65 -6.58
CA THR A 123 11.36 -19.27 -6.35
C THR A 123 10.40 -19.17 -5.18
N GLY A 124 9.74 -20.27 -4.80
CA GLY A 124 8.70 -20.29 -3.77
C GLY A 124 7.42 -19.59 -4.21
N VAL A 125 7.19 -19.46 -5.53
CA VAL A 125 5.96 -18.91 -6.11
C VAL A 125 4.94 -20.03 -6.24
N ASP A 126 3.74 -19.80 -5.72
CA ASP A 126 2.63 -20.75 -5.74
C ASP A 126 1.58 -20.41 -6.81
N VAL A 127 0.59 -21.31 -6.96
CA VAL A 127 -0.48 -21.17 -7.96
C VAL A 127 -1.36 -19.93 -7.73
N PRO A 128 -1.73 -19.59 -6.47
CA PRO A 128 -2.46 -18.35 -6.20
C PRO A 128 -1.73 -17.09 -6.68
N VAL A 129 -0.42 -16.97 -6.43
CA VAL A 129 0.37 -15.81 -6.88
C VAL A 129 0.40 -15.72 -8.41
N LEU A 130 0.62 -16.84 -9.11
CA LEU A 130 0.57 -16.86 -10.59
C LEU A 130 -0.81 -16.51 -11.14
N SER A 131 -1.87 -16.98 -10.47
CA SER A 131 -3.25 -16.70 -10.87
C SER A 131 -3.58 -15.22 -10.69
N ASP A 132 -3.11 -14.59 -9.61
CA ASP A 132 -3.30 -13.16 -9.36
C ASP A 132 -2.55 -12.29 -10.39
N VAL A 133 -1.32 -12.67 -10.72
CA VAL A 133 -0.50 -12.03 -11.77
C VAL A 133 -1.26 -12.00 -13.10
N LEU A 134 -1.83 -13.13 -13.51
CA LEU A 134 -2.60 -13.24 -14.75
C LEU A 134 -3.94 -12.49 -14.69
N ALA A 135 -4.68 -12.63 -13.58
CA ALA A 135 -6.00 -12.01 -13.42
C ALA A 135 -5.91 -10.48 -13.41
N ARG A 136 -4.88 -9.93 -12.77
CA ARG A 136 -4.69 -8.49 -12.61
C ARG A 136 -3.74 -7.87 -13.64
N LYS A 137 -3.24 -8.67 -14.59
CA LYS A 137 -2.22 -8.27 -15.58
C LYS A 137 -1.00 -7.60 -14.94
N LEU A 138 -0.60 -8.12 -13.79
CA LEU A 138 0.57 -7.63 -13.10
C LEU A 138 1.82 -8.23 -13.76
N PRO A 139 2.97 -7.54 -13.70
CA PRO A 139 4.23 -8.12 -14.15
C PRO A 139 4.67 -9.28 -13.24
N ALA A 140 5.43 -10.25 -13.76
CA ALA A 140 5.87 -11.40 -12.98
C ALA A 140 6.72 -10.97 -11.75
N PRO A 141 6.71 -11.74 -10.64
CA PRO A 141 7.64 -11.55 -9.54
C PRO A 141 9.07 -11.62 -10.04
N PHE A 142 9.94 -10.68 -9.62
CA PHE A 142 11.31 -10.59 -10.15
C PHE A 142 12.10 -11.88 -9.96
N LEU A 143 11.90 -12.57 -8.83
CA LEU A 143 12.62 -13.80 -8.52
C LEU A 143 12.27 -14.91 -9.51
N LEU A 144 11.00 -14.93 -9.96
CA LEU A 144 10.54 -15.85 -10.99
C LEU A 144 11.18 -15.52 -12.34
N GLU A 145 11.12 -14.26 -12.76
CA GLU A 145 11.75 -13.80 -14.01
C GLU A 145 13.26 -14.11 -14.04
N ASP A 146 13.93 -13.83 -12.92
CA ASP A 146 15.35 -14.03 -12.76
C ASP A 146 15.77 -15.51 -12.76
N SER A 147 15.05 -16.37 -12.03
CA SER A 147 15.33 -17.82 -12.06
C SER A 147 15.02 -18.41 -13.43
N VAL A 148 13.94 -18.00 -14.11
CA VAL A 148 13.61 -18.49 -15.46
C VAL A 148 14.75 -18.21 -16.44
N ARG A 149 15.24 -16.97 -16.46
CA ARG A 149 16.37 -16.55 -17.29
C ARG A 149 17.61 -17.44 -17.06
N ARG A 150 17.88 -17.78 -15.80
CA ARG A 150 19.06 -18.59 -15.43
C ARG A 150 18.91 -20.06 -15.79
N PHE A 151 17.70 -20.61 -15.69
CA PHE A 151 17.41 -21.95 -16.20
C PHE A 151 17.54 -22.02 -17.73
N GLU A 152 17.12 -20.96 -18.44
CA GLU A 152 17.26 -20.86 -19.90
C GLU A 152 18.73 -20.78 -20.30
N LEU A 153 19.50 -19.95 -19.60
CA LEU A 153 20.94 -19.82 -19.80
C LEU A 153 21.68 -21.15 -19.56
N ASP A 154 21.33 -21.87 -18.49
CA ASP A 154 21.92 -23.18 -18.21
C ASP A 154 21.63 -24.19 -19.35
N GLN A 155 20.38 -24.25 -19.84
CA GLN A 155 20.01 -25.12 -20.95
C GLN A 155 20.79 -24.79 -22.24
N GLN A 156 20.95 -23.49 -22.56
CA GLN A 156 21.72 -23.03 -23.72
C GLN A 156 23.20 -23.39 -23.59
N ILE A 157 23.79 -23.21 -22.41
CA ILE A 157 25.20 -23.52 -22.15
C ILE A 157 25.44 -25.02 -22.20
N GLN A 158 24.53 -25.83 -21.63
CA GLN A 158 24.60 -27.29 -21.72
C GLN A 158 24.59 -27.81 -23.16
N ALA A 159 23.91 -27.11 -24.09
CA ALA A 159 23.88 -27.50 -25.50
C ALA A 159 25.20 -27.23 -26.24
N ILE A 160 26.03 -26.31 -25.74
CA ILE A 160 27.23 -25.82 -26.46
C ILE A 160 28.53 -26.31 -25.80
N ALA A 161 28.64 -26.22 -24.47
CA ALA A 161 29.86 -26.49 -23.74
C ALA A 161 30.00 -27.97 -23.37
N ARG A 162 31.23 -28.50 -23.48
CA ARG A 162 31.48 -29.95 -23.31
C ARG A 162 31.97 -30.35 -21.92
N THR A 163 32.54 -29.41 -21.16
CA THR A 163 33.10 -29.69 -19.83
C THR A 163 32.39 -28.87 -18.74
N ALA A 164 32.44 -29.34 -17.49
CA ALA A 164 31.84 -28.64 -16.36
C ALA A 164 32.49 -27.27 -16.11
N ASP A 165 33.82 -27.16 -16.26
CA ASP A 165 34.56 -25.92 -16.06
C ASP A 165 34.24 -24.89 -17.15
N GLU A 166 34.09 -25.33 -18.40
CA GLU A 166 33.66 -24.46 -19.51
C GLU A 166 32.24 -23.95 -19.28
N ARG A 167 31.32 -24.83 -18.85
CA ARG A 167 29.95 -24.45 -18.50
C ARG A 167 29.91 -23.38 -17.42
N LEU A 168 30.64 -23.59 -16.32
CA LEU A 168 30.71 -22.63 -15.20
C LEU A 168 31.28 -21.27 -15.65
N THR A 169 32.35 -21.28 -16.42
CA THR A 169 33.02 -20.05 -16.88
C THR A 169 32.12 -19.25 -17.81
N ARG A 170 31.48 -19.92 -18.78
CA ARG A 170 30.53 -19.27 -19.70
C ARG A 170 29.30 -18.73 -18.98
N PHE A 171 28.75 -19.50 -18.04
CA PHE A 171 27.59 -19.09 -17.26
C PHE A 171 27.92 -17.82 -16.50
N LYS A 172 29.03 -17.82 -15.76
CA LYS A 172 29.49 -16.65 -15.02
C LYS A 172 29.73 -15.45 -15.92
N SER A 173 30.40 -15.61 -17.06
CA SER A 173 30.66 -14.50 -17.99
C SER A 173 29.39 -13.87 -18.56
N ILE A 174 28.36 -14.66 -18.87
CA ILE A 174 27.10 -14.15 -19.40
C ILE A 174 26.27 -13.50 -18.30
N GLU A 175 26.26 -14.08 -17.09
CA GLU A 175 25.66 -13.44 -15.91
C GLU A 175 26.31 -12.10 -15.61
N ASP A 176 27.64 -12.04 -15.53
CA ASP A 176 28.38 -10.80 -15.24
C ASP A 176 28.09 -9.73 -16.31
N ALA A 177 27.99 -10.11 -17.58
CA ALA A 177 27.62 -9.19 -18.67
C ALA A 177 26.17 -8.69 -18.55
N PHE A 178 25.22 -9.57 -18.21
CA PHE A 178 23.82 -9.20 -17.98
C PHE A 178 23.68 -8.25 -16.79
N GLU A 179 24.41 -8.52 -15.70
CA GLU A 179 24.38 -7.69 -14.51
C GLU A 179 25.10 -6.36 -14.72
N ALA A 180 26.14 -6.29 -15.56
CA ALA A 180 26.85 -5.05 -15.87
C ALA A 180 26.03 -4.06 -16.70
N ASP A 181 25.16 -4.55 -17.58
CA ASP A 181 24.22 -3.73 -18.37
C ASP A 181 23.09 -3.19 -17.47
N CYS A 182 23.33 -2.11 -16.71
CA CYS A 182 22.34 -1.61 -15.76
C CYS A 182 22.09 -0.10 -15.90
N ASP A 183 20.87 0.32 -15.57
CA ASP A 183 20.46 1.72 -15.58
C ASP A 183 21.01 2.48 -14.36
N GLU A 184 20.96 3.80 -14.41
CA GLU A 184 21.51 4.67 -13.35
C GLU A 184 20.86 4.40 -11.98
N VAL A 185 19.58 4.01 -11.99
CA VAL A 185 18.81 3.67 -10.78
C VAL A 185 19.35 2.40 -10.14
N THR A 186 19.55 1.33 -10.92
CA THR A 186 20.14 0.08 -10.43
C THR A 186 21.54 0.32 -9.88
N LEU A 187 22.36 1.11 -10.59
CA LEU A 187 23.69 1.51 -10.11
C LEU A 187 23.61 2.25 -8.76
N ARG A 188 22.63 3.14 -8.59
CA ARG A 188 22.42 3.88 -7.34
C ARG A 188 22.07 2.96 -6.17
N MET A 189 21.18 1.99 -6.37
CA MET A 189 20.87 0.99 -5.34
C MET A 189 22.09 0.12 -5.02
N ARG A 190 22.86 -0.28 -6.04
CA ARG A 190 24.08 -1.10 -5.88
C ARG A 190 25.24 -0.42 -5.16
N ARG A 191 25.27 0.91 -5.11
CA ARG A 191 26.24 1.63 -4.25
C ARG A 191 26.09 1.25 -2.78
N PHE A 192 24.86 0.97 -2.33
CA PHE A 192 24.55 0.55 -0.96
C PHE A 192 24.42 -0.97 -0.83
N PHE A 193 23.95 -1.64 -1.89
CA PHE A 193 23.72 -3.09 -1.93
C PHE A 193 24.43 -3.72 -3.14
N PRO A 194 25.76 -3.92 -3.09
CA PRO A 194 26.56 -4.31 -4.27
C PRO A 194 26.12 -5.61 -4.94
N GLU A 195 25.59 -6.56 -4.16
CA GLU A 195 25.17 -7.88 -4.65
C GLU A 195 23.71 -7.93 -5.14
N LEU A 196 22.99 -6.79 -5.17
CA LEU A 196 21.59 -6.75 -5.57
C LEU A 196 21.46 -7.05 -7.08
N PRO A 197 20.74 -8.11 -7.50
CA PRO A 197 20.57 -8.42 -8.92
C PRO A 197 19.80 -7.32 -9.66
N LYS A 198 20.08 -7.15 -10.96
CA LYS A 198 19.45 -6.14 -11.82
C LYS A 198 17.94 -6.30 -11.82
N THR A 199 17.45 -7.53 -11.95
CA THR A 199 16.04 -7.90 -11.91
C THR A 199 15.35 -7.45 -10.62
N ALA A 200 16.01 -7.64 -9.47
CA ALA A 200 15.51 -7.19 -8.18
C ALA A 200 15.47 -5.66 -8.08
N ALA A 201 16.53 -4.97 -8.49
CA ALA A 201 16.59 -3.51 -8.45
C ALA A 201 15.51 -2.86 -9.33
N GLN A 202 15.29 -3.40 -10.54
CA GLN A 202 14.26 -2.93 -11.46
C GLN A 202 12.85 -3.15 -10.91
N ALA A 203 12.60 -4.28 -10.26
CA ALA A 203 11.31 -4.55 -9.63
C ALA A 203 11.05 -3.63 -8.42
N ILE A 204 12.06 -3.43 -7.57
CA ILE A 204 11.99 -2.48 -6.45
C ILE A 204 11.69 -1.08 -6.99
N TRP A 205 12.37 -0.63 -8.04
CA TRP A 205 12.13 0.67 -8.66
C TRP A 205 10.71 0.81 -9.22
N ARG A 206 10.21 -0.22 -9.90
CA ARG A 206 8.84 -0.25 -10.42
C ARG A 206 7.80 -0.02 -9.31
N ASP A 207 8.04 -0.59 -8.14
CA ASP A 207 7.14 -0.53 -6.99
C ASP A 207 7.44 0.67 -6.06
N THR A 208 8.51 1.43 -6.31
CA THR A 208 8.89 2.63 -5.55
C THR A 208 7.93 3.78 -5.87
N SER A 209 7.39 4.44 -4.85
CA SER A 209 6.43 5.55 -4.98
C SER A 209 7.08 6.80 -5.60
N ALA A 210 6.29 7.69 -6.20
CA ALA A 210 6.80 8.94 -6.78
C ALA A 210 7.57 9.80 -5.76
N ALA A 211 7.14 9.82 -4.49
CA ALA A 211 7.80 10.54 -3.41
C ALA A 211 9.18 9.95 -3.08
N GLU A 212 9.29 8.63 -3.01
CA GLU A 212 10.57 7.94 -2.78
C GLU A 212 11.52 8.10 -3.97
N ARG A 213 10.99 8.08 -5.21
CA ARG A 213 11.78 8.37 -6.42
C ARG A 213 12.32 9.80 -6.40
N LEU A 214 11.50 10.77 -5.99
CA LEU A 214 11.90 12.17 -5.86
C LEU A 214 12.94 12.35 -4.74
N HIS A 215 12.77 11.67 -3.60
CA HIS A 215 13.77 11.65 -2.53
C HIS A 215 15.10 11.09 -3.02
N MET A 216 15.09 9.94 -3.70
CA MET A 216 16.28 9.35 -4.29
C MET A 216 16.95 10.28 -5.30
N HIS A 217 16.17 11.10 -6.04
CA HIS A 217 16.71 12.07 -6.99
C HIS A 217 17.38 13.26 -6.29
N ASN A 218 16.73 13.82 -5.26
CA ASN A 218 17.13 15.09 -4.64
C ASN A 218 18.12 14.96 -3.48
N GLN A 219 18.24 13.77 -2.86
CA GLN A 219 19.08 13.57 -1.68
C GLN A 219 20.07 12.42 -1.86
N PRO A 220 21.29 12.52 -1.28
CA PRO A 220 22.22 11.40 -1.23
C PRO A 220 21.73 10.38 -0.18
N GLY A 221 21.09 9.31 -0.63
CA GLY A 221 20.61 8.23 0.25
C GLY A 221 19.57 7.33 -0.40
N LEU A 222 19.23 6.22 0.26
CA LEU A 222 18.08 5.38 -0.10
C LEU A 222 16.99 5.53 0.95
N PRO A 223 15.71 5.71 0.55
CA PRO A 223 14.58 5.62 1.45
C PRO A 223 14.62 4.31 2.24
N ARG A 224 14.21 4.36 3.51
CA ARG A 224 14.22 3.20 4.40
C ARG A 224 13.44 2.02 3.81
N SER A 225 12.27 2.29 3.22
CA SER A 225 11.42 1.30 2.55
C SER A 225 12.14 0.58 1.40
N VAL A 226 12.85 1.32 0.56
CA VAL A 226 13.63 0.80 -0.57
C VAL A 226 14.81 -0.03 -0.06
N ALA A 227 15.48 0.42 1.00
CA ALA A 227 16.56 -0.32 1.65
C ALA A 227 16.07 -1.64 2.28
N GLU A 228 14.93 -1.62 2.97
CA GLU A 228 14.29 -2.82 3.52
C GLU A 228 13.91 -3.81 2.42
N GLN A 229 13.33 -3.34 1.31
CA GLN A 229 13.03 -4.19 0.15
C GLN A 229 14.29 -4.79 -0.49
N ALA A 230 15.38 -4.02 -0.62
CA ALA A 230 16.63 -4.51 -1.16
C ALA A 230 17.24 -5.61 -0.28
N LEU A 231 17.21 -5.45 1.05
CA LEU A 231 17.66 -6.48 2.01
C LEU A 231 16.84 -7.77 1.90
N LEU A 232 15.52 -7.65 1.77
CA LEU A 232 14.65 -8.81 1.59
C LEU A 232 14.88 -9.49 0.24
N ALA A 233 15.05 -8.72 -0.83
CA ALA A 233 15.35 -9.25 -2.15
C ALA A 233 16.70 -10.00 -2.15
N LEU A 234 17.75 -9.45 -1.54
CA LEU A 234 19.05 -10.13 -1.37
C LEU A 234 18.91 -11.47 -0.64
N ARG A 235 18.13 -11.48 0.44
CA ARG A 235 17.83 -12.72 1.18
C ARG A 235 17.12 -13.74 0.28
N ASP A 236 16.06 -13.31 -0.41
CA ASP A 236 15.25 -14.20 -1.22
C ASP A 236 16.00 -14.75 -2.45
N VAL A 237 16.90 -13.94 -3.03
CA VAL A 237 17.84 -14.32 -4.07
C VAL A 237 18.82 -15.36 -3.53
N ARG A 238 19.44 -15.14 -2.38
CA ARG A 238 20.37 -16.12 -1.79
C ARG A 238 19.71 -17.49 -1.59
N LEU A 239 18.48 -17.50 -1.07
CA LEU A 239 17.68 -18.72 -0.93
C LEU A 239 17.41 -19.39 -2.29
N ALA A 240 17.00 -18.62 -3.30
CA ALA A 240 16.77 -19.16 -4.64
C ALA A 240 18.05 -19.72 -5.26
N ARG A 241 19.19 -19.00 -5.17
CA ARG A 241 20.49 -19.46 -5.67
C ARG A 241 20.96 -20.76 -5.03
N ALA A 242 20.68 -20.97 -3.74
CA ALA A 242 20.96 -22.23 -3.06
C ALA A 242 20.14 -23.39 -3.63
N CYS A 243 18.85 -23.17 -3.89
CA CYS A 243 17.97 -24.17 -4.50
C CYS A 243 18.30 -24.41 -5.99
N GLU A 244 18.64 -23.35 -6.74
CA GLU A 244 19.03 -23.42 -8.15
C GLU A 244 20.22 -24.34 -8.36
N GLY A 245 21.25 -24.28 -7.50
CA GLY A 245 22.44 -25.12 -7.64
C GLY A 245 22.20 -26.62 -7.43
N ILE A 246 21.01 -27.03 -6.98
CA ILE A 246 20.59 -28.43 -7.02
C ILE A 246 20.30 -28.86 -8.47
N TYR A 247 19.68 -27.98 -9.26
CA TYR A 247 19.15 -28.30 -10.59
C TYR A 247 20.03 -27.83 -11.75
N LEU A 248 20.63 -26.64 -11.67
CA LEU A 248 21.50 -26.09 -12.72
C LEU A 248 22.84 -26.83 -12.73
N ASP A 249 23.29 -27.26 -13.91
CA ASP A 249 24.57 -28.00 -14.03
C ASP A 249 25.77 -27.08 -14.30
N SER A 250 25.52 -25.82 -14.66
CA SER A 250 26.55 -24.81 -14.97
C SER A 250 26.83 -23.87 -13.78
N VAL A 251 26.27 -24.13 -12.60
CA VAL A 251 26.43 -23.30 -11.40
C VAL A 251 26.98 -24.12 -10.25
N SER A 252 27.82 -23.51 -9.41
CA SER A 252 28.27 -24.07 -8.14
C SER A 252 28.30 -22.99 -7.08
N SER A 253 27.65 -23.22 -5.94
CA SER A 253 27.68 -22.32 -4.79
C SER A 253 27.80 -23.11 -3.49
N LEU A 254 28.46 -22.50 -2.50
CA LEU A 254 28.59 -23.10 -1.17
C LEU A 254 27.22 -23.31 -0.52
N ASP A 255 26.30 -22.34 -0.63
CA ASP A 255 24.95 -22.47 -0.08
C ASP A 255 24.19 -23.68 -0.66
N SER A 256 24.37 -23.99 -1.96
CA SER A 256 23.79 -25.18 -2.57
C SER A 256 24.38 -26.46 -1.98
N ASP A 257 25.69 -26.47 -1.74
CA ASP A 257 26.37 -27.62 -1.14
C ASP A 257 25.93 -27.85 0.32
N LEU A 258 25.73 -26.77 1.10
CA LEU A 258 25.20 -26.87 2.46
C LEU A 258 23.77 -27.45 2.46
N LEU A 259 22.93 -27.01 1.53
CA LEU A 259 21.57 -27.49 1.34
C LEU A 259 21.55 -28.97 0.92
N VAL A 260 22.36 -29.34 -0.08
CA VAL A 260 22.49 -30.73 -0.55
C VAL A 260 22.96 -31.65 0.57
N LEU A 261 23.95 -31.22 1.37
CA LEU A 261 24.42 -32.01 2.51
C LEU A 261 23.27 -32.30 3.48
N GLN A 262 22.48 -31.28 3.84
CA GLN A 262 21.32 -31.41 4.71
C GLN A 262 20.22 -32.33 4.13
N MET A 263 20.02 -32.32 2.82
CA MET A 263 19.10 -33.25 2.14
C MET A 263 19.63 -34.69 2.17
N ILE A 264 20.93 -34.89 1.95
CA ILE A 264 21.58 -36.20 2.03
C ILE A 264 21.42 -36.81 3.43
N GLY A 265 21.68 -36.04 4.48
CA GLY A 265 21.56 -36.50 5.87
C GLY A 265 20.14 -36.87 6.31
N ARG A 266 19.11 -36.47 5.54
CA ARG A 266 17.70 -36.79 5.78
C ARG A 266 17.20 -37.98 4.98
N LEU A 267 18.04 -38.58 4.14
CA LEU A 267 17.69 -39.83 3.49
C LEU A 267 17.45 -40.90 4.56
N ALA A 268 16.33 -41.61 4.49
CA ALA A 268 15.93 -42.60 5.50
C ALA A 268 16.98 -43.70 5.74
N ALA A 269 17.79 -44.01 4.72
CA ALA A 269 18.86 -45.00 4.79
C ALA A 269 20.26 -44.38 5.06
N TRP A 270 20.34 -43.13 5.53
CA TRP A 270 21.63 -42.51 5.87
C TRP A 270 22.31 -43.25 7.04
N PRO A 271 23.60 -43.65 6.93
CA PRO A 271 24.26 -44.40 7.98
C PRO A 271 24.39 -43.58 9.28
N PRO A 272 23.90 -44.09 10.43
CA PRO A 272 23.91 -43.33 11.69
C PRO A 272 25.33 -43.11 12.24
N THR A 273 26.29 -43.96 11.85
CA THR A 273 27.69 -43.92 12.31
C THR A 273 28.59 -42.97 11.53
N VAL A 274 28.08 -42.31 10.47
CA VAL A 274 28.85 -41.44 9.59
C VAL A 274 28.45 -39.99 9.83
N ARG A 275 29.43 -39.18 10.24
CA ARG A 275 29.31 -37.73 10.37
C ARG A 275 30.10 -37.02 9.28
N VAL A 276 29.47 -36.08 8.60
CA VAL A 276 30.10 -35.24 7.58
C VAL A 276 29.89 -33.78 7.97
N GLU A 277 30.96 -33.00 7.97
CA GLU A 277 30.96 -31.56 8.28
C GLU A 277 31.55 -30.76 7.13
N ILE A 278 30.94 -29.65 6.76
CA ILE A 278 31.54 -28.64 5.87
C ILE A 278 32.07 -27.48 6.71
N ARG A 279 33.31 -27.07 6.46
CA ARG A 279 33.99 -25.94 7.11
C ARG A 279 34.65 -25.03 6.09
N GLN A 280 34.81 -23.76 6.46
CA GLN A 280 35.52 -22.78 5.61
C GLN A 280 37.05 -22.94 5.71
N ARG A 281 37.55 -23.37 6.87
CA ARG A 281 38.96 -23.65 7.17
C ARG A 281 39.05 -24.85 8.11
N VAL A 282 40.23 -25.46 8.21
CA VAL A 282 40.49 -26.61 9.08
C VAL A 282 39.99 -26.35 10.52
N ASP A 283 40.42 -25.21 11.08
CA ASP A 283 40.08 -24.78 12.44
C ASP A 283 38.92 -23.78 12.48
N GLY A 284 38.13 -23.69 11.40
CA GLY A 284 36.98 -22.78 11.31
C GLY A 284 35.69 -23.37 11.86
N ASP A 285 34.67 -22.52 11.98
CA ASP A 285 33.32 -22.91 12.38
C ASP A 285 32.69 -23.92 11.40
N VAL A 286 31.80 -24.76 11.94
CA VAL A 286 31.04 -25.73 11.16
C VAL A 286 29.92 -25.00 10.45
N LEU A 287 29.98 -24.98 9.11
CA LEU A 287 28.96 -24.33 8.28
C LEU A 287 27.72 -25.20 8.13
N SER A 288 27.89 -26.52 8.03
CA SER A 288 26.81 -27.50 8.00
C SER A 288 27.33 -28.87 8.41
N ALA A 289 26.49 -29.68 9.05
CA ALA A 289 26.82 -31.03 9.47
C ALA A 289 25.62 -31.98 9.38
N ILE A 290 25.91 -33.24 9.09
CA ILE A 290 24.95 -34.36 9.14
C ILE A 290 25.53 -35.53 9.93
N GLY A 291 24.65 -36.35 10.51
CA GLY A 291 25.03 -37.46 11.38
C GLY A 291 25.29 -37.05 12.83
N ASP A 292 25.25 -38.03 13.74
CA ASP A 292 25.43 -37.81 15.18
C ASP A 292 26.82 -37.21 15.49
N ALA A 293 26.87 -36.19 16.34
CA ALA A 293 28.11 -35.57 16.82
C ALA A 293 29.05 -36.57 17.53
N ARG A 294 28.51 -37.67 18.05
CA ARG A 294 29.25 -38.73 18.73
C ARG A 294 29.69 -39.87 17.81
N SER A 295 29.40 -39.78 16.50
CA SER A 295 29.77 -40.79 15.52
C SER A 295 31.28 -41.03 15.47
N ALA A 296 31.67 -42.31 15.48
CA ALA A 296 33.06 -42.73 15.43
C ALA A 296 33.75 -42.33 14.11
N THR A 297 33.00 -42.26 13.01
CA THR A 297 33.52 -41.89 11.70
C THR A 297 33.14 -40.44 11.37
N ARG A 298 34.11 -39.54 11.47
CA ARG A 298 33.94 -38.10 11.18
C ARG A 298 34.77 -37.70 9.97
N HIS A 299 34.12 -37.06 9.00
CA HIS A 299 34.73 -36.49 7.81
C HIS A 299 34.57 -34.98 7.79
N VAL A 300 35.68 -34.26 7.69
CA VAL A 300 35.68 -32.80 7.57
C VAL A 300 36.00 -32.42 6.12
N LEU A 301 35.07 -31.68 5.51
CA LEU A 301 35.13 -31.17 4.16
C LEU A 301 35.48 -29.68 4.19
N ILE A 302 36.56 -29.31 3.51
CA ILE A 302 36.98 -27.91 3.40
C ILE A 302 36.76 -27.46 1.97
N ARG A 303 35.91 -26.46 1.77
CA ARG A 303 35.63 -25.89 0.44
C ARG A 303 36.82 -25.06 -0.04
N GLN A 304 37.31 -25.35 -1.25
CA GLN A 304 38.29 -24.55 -1.98
C GLN A 304 37.70 -24.05 -3.31
N GLN A 305 38.44 -23.21 -4.05
CA GLN A 305 37.96 -22.63 -5.33
C GLN A 305 37.58 -23.70 -6.36
N GLU A 306 38.25 -24.86 -6.39
CA GLU A 306 38.02 -25.92 -7.38
C GLU A 306 37.46 -27.24 -6.83
N GLY A 307 36.94 -27.25 -5.60
CA GLY A 307 36.37 -28.48 -5.02
C GLY A 307 36.48 -28.59 -3.51
N TYR A 308 36.59 -29.82 -3.03
CA TYR A 308 36.70 -30.14 -1.62
C TYR A 308 38.00 -30.86 -1.30
N VAL A 309 38.59 -30.49 -0.17
CA VAL A 309 39.66 -31.26 0.47
C VAL A 309 39.09 -31.96 1.70
N THR A 310 39.30 -33.27 1.79
CA THR A 310 38.86 -34.09 2.92
C THR A 310 39.98 -34.29 3.91
N GLN A 311 39.71 -34.08 5.20
CA GLN A 311 40.62 -34.48 6.27
C GLN A 311 40.02 -35.68 7.00
N HIS A 312 40.73 -36.82 6.96
CA HIS A 312 40.33 -38.04 7.65
C HIS A 312 41.40 -38.38 8.68
N SER A 313 41.07 -38.32 9.97
CA SER A 313 41.90 -38.78 11.09
C SER A 313 43.42 -38.45 10.98
N GLY A 314 43.75 -37.21 10.61
CA GLY A 314 45.15 -36.74 10.54
C GLY A 314 45.86 -36.94 9.20
N GLU A 315 45.31 -37.69 8.25
CA GLU A 315 45.87 -37.83 6.90
C GLU A 315 45.04 -37.06 5.86
N ARG A 316 45.75 -36.35 4.99
CA ARG A 316 45.19 -35.56 3.89
C ARG A 316 45.05 -36.49 2.68
N LEU A 317 43.83 -36.88 2.31
CA LEU A 317 43.63 -37.68 1.11
C LEU A 317 44.04 -36.88 -0.14
N PRO A 318 44.73 -37.48 -1.13
CA PRO A 318 45.38 -36.76 -2.24
C PRO A 318 44.43 -36.32 -3.36
N PHE A 319 43.11 -36.48 -3.20
CA PHE A 319 42.14 -36.20 -4.27
C PHE A 319 41.43 -34.86 -4.07
N GLN A 320 41.72 -33.89 -4.94
CA GLN A 320 40.79 -32.78 -5.20
C GLN A 320 39.58 -33.35 -5.93
N VAL A 321 38.48 -33.51 -5.20
CA VAL A 321 37.20 -33.93 -5.80
C VAL A 321 36.37 -32.69 -6.06
N LYS A 322 35.93 -32.52 -7.30
CA LYS A 322 35.33 -31.26 -7.80
C LYS A 322 33.94 -30.97 -7.22
N ASP A 323 33.10 -31.99 -7.05
CA ASP A 323 31.70 -31.83 -6.62
C ASP A 323 31.35 -32.62 -5.34
N LEU A 324 30.41 -32.09 -4.55
CA LEU A 324 30.02 -32.65 -3.25
C LEU A 324 29.50 -34.09 -3.33
N TYR A 325 28.73 -34.43 -4.38
CA TYR A 325 28.19 -35.78 -4.54
C TYR A 325 29.30 -36.82 -4.69
N SER A 326 30.32 -36.50 -5.49
CA SER A 326 31.50 -37.35 -5.67
C SER A 326 32.30 -37.52 -4.38
N VAL A 327 32.44 -36.44 -3.59
CA VAL A 327 33.10 -36.49 -2.28
C VAL A 327 32.34 -37.40 -1.33
N VAL A 328 31.05 -37.15 -1.12
CA VAL A 328 30.24 -37.89 -0.16
C VAL A 328 30.13 -39.36 -0.56
N TRP A 329 29.91 -39.66 -1.84
CA TRP A 329 29.91 -41.04 -2.33
C TRP A 329 31.26 -41.74 -2.06
N GLY A 330 32.38 -41.04 -2.29
CA GLY A 330 33.72 -41.55 -2.05
C GLY A 330 34.01 -41.89 -0.58
N LEU A 331 33.41 -41.14 0.35
CA LEU A 331 33.59 -41.34 1.80
C LEU A 331 32.80 -42.55 2.34
N LEU A 332 31.72 -42.96 1.67
CA LEU A 332 30.89 -44.08 2.11
C LEU A 332 31.55 -45.43 1.80
N LEU A 333 31.43 -46.39 2.71
CA LEU A 333 31.88 -47.78 2.51
C LEU A 333 30.94 -48.54 1.55
N PRO A 334 31.39 -49.61 0.86
CA PRO A 334 30.56 -50.35 -0.10
C PRO A 334 29.22 -50.83 0.46
N HIS A 335 29.18 -51.34 1.70
CA HIS A 335 27.93 -51.77 2.34
C HIS A 335 26.98 -50.61 2.65
N GLN A 336 27.50 -49.42 2.98
CA GLN A 336 26.71 -48.21 3.22
C GLN A 336 26.09 -47.70 1.91
N ARG A 337 26.86 -47.75 0.81
CA ARG A 337 26.36 -47.42 -0.54
C ARG A 337 25.22 -48.36 -0.97
N GLN A 338 25.34 -49.64 -0.65
CA GLN A 338 24.31 -50.64 -0.95
C GLN A 338 23.02 -50.42 -0.15
N LEU A 339 23.12 -50.05 1.13
CA LEU A 339 21.96 -49.70 1.98
C LEU A 339 21.20 -48.47 1.46
N LEU A 340 21.93 -47.48 0.93
CA LEU A 340 21.35 -46.30 0.29
C LEU A 340 20.77 -46.57 -1.11
N GLY A 341 21.09 -47.72 -1.71
CA GLY A 341 20.68 -48.06 -3.08
C GLY A 341 21.34 -47.20 -4.17
N ILE A 342 22.52 -46.63 -3.90
CA ILE A 342 23.18 -45.68 -4.80
C ILE A 342 24.40 -46.34 -5.47
N SER A 343 24.40 -46.41 -6.80
CA SER A 343 25.49 -46.99 -7.60
C SER A 343 26.73 -46.11 -7.67
N ASP A 344 26.55 -44.81 -7.89
CA ASP A 344 27.58 -43.84 -8.22
C ASP A 344 27.18 -42.41 -7.80
N ALA A 345 28.11 -41.45 -7.86
CA ALA A 345 27.84 -40.06 -7.54
C ALA A 345 26.73 -39.43 -8.42
N PRO A 346 26.66 -39.70 -9.75
CA PRO A 346 25.52 -39.32 -10.57
C PRO A 346 24.17 -39.87 -10.09
N ALA A 347 24.09 -41.12 -9.60
CA ALA A 347 22.87 -41.66 -9.02
C ALA A 347 22.47 -40.93 -7.74
N MET A 348 23.43 -40.56 -6.89
CA MET A 348 23.15 -39.74 -5.69
C MET A 348 22.57 -38.38 -6.08
N ARG A 349 23.15 -37.73 -7.10
CA ARG A 349 22.63 -36.46 -7.62
C ARG A 349 21.20 -36.60 -8.16
N ARG A 350 20.91 -37.66 -8.93
CA ARG A 350 19.55 -37.94 -9.41
C ARG A 350 18.57 -38.18 -8.26
N LEU A 351 18.99 -38.92 -7.23
CA LEU A 351 18.16 -39.18 -6.05
C LEU A 351 17.80 -37.88 -5.32
N ILE A 352 18.78 -37.01 -5.05
CA ILE A 352 18.54 -35.72 -4.38
C ILE A 352 17.67 -34.79 -5.24
N ARG A 353 17.90 -34.74 -6.56
CA ARG A 353 17.07 -33.96 -7.50
C ARG A 353 15.62 -34.46 -7.61
N ALA A 354 15.36 -35.71 -7.25
CA ALA A 354 14.02 -36.31 -7.26
C ALA A 354 13.25 -36.04 -5.95
N GLN A 355 13.95 -35.66 -4.87
CA GLN A 355 13.29 -35.27 -3.62
C GLN A 355 12.59 -33.91 -3.76
N PRO A 356 11.47 -33.69 -3.05
CA PRO A 356 10.87 -32.36 -2.96
C PRO A 356 11.85 -31.39 -2.28
N LEU A 357 11.88 -30.13 -2.76
CA LEU A 357 12.66 -29.10 -2.09
C LEU A 357 12.11 -28.86 -0.67
N PRO A 358 12.99 -28.63 0.32
CA PRO A 358 12.56 -28.18 1.62
C PRO A 358 11.79 -26.86 1.52
N SER A 359 10.94 -26.59 2.51
CA SER A 359 10.26 -25.29 2.59
C SER A 359 11.28 -24.14 2.64
N ARG A 360 10.91 -22.96 2.14
CA ARG A 360 11.78 -21.77 2.19
C ARG A 360 12.27 -21.45 3.61
N GLN A 361 11.44 -21.74 4.62
CA GLN A 361 11.81 -21.60 6.02
C GLN A 361 12.92 -22.59 6.41
N ALA A 362 12.77 -23.87 6.05
CA ALA A 362 13.81 -24.87 6.31
C ALA A 362 15.13 -24.53 5.60
N VAL A 363 15.08 -24.08 4.32
CA VAL A 363 16.28 -23.63 3.60
C VAL A 363 16.93 -22.44 4.31
N SER A 364 16.14 -21.48 4.78
CA SER A 364 16.62 -20.34 5.55
C SER A 364 17.32 -20.74 6.84
N GLU A 365 16.72 -21.63 7.62
CA GLU A 365 17.29 -22.16 8.85
C GLU A 365 18.61 -22.89 8.60
N TRP A 366 18.67 -23.70 7.53
CA TRP A 366 19.87 -24.47 7.19
C TRP A 366 21.03 -23.61 6.68
N LEU A 367 20.74 -22.43 6.13
CA LEU A 367 21.75 -21.45 5.73
C LEU A 367 22.12 -20.47 6.86
N GLY A 368 21.60 -20.68 8.07
CA GLY A 368 21.88 -19.83 9.24
C GLY A 368 21.26 -18.44 9.15
N LEU A 369 20.21 -18.26 8.33
CA LEU A 369 19.50 -17.00 8.21
C LEU A 369 18.39 -16.93 9.26
N GLY A 370 18.51 -15.99 10.21
CA GLY A 370 17.53 -15.80 11.30
C GLY A 370 16.11 -15.58 10.77
N PRO A 371 15.07 -16.02 11.51
CA PRO A 371 13.68 -15.96 11.05
C PRO A 371 13.28 -14.51 10.77
N LEU A 372 12.51 -14.31 9.69
CA LEU A 372 11.88 -13.02 9.45
C LEU A 372 10.74 -12.85 10.46
N PRO A 373 10.56 -11.66 11.05
CA PRO A 373 9.40 -11.39 11.87
C PRO A 373 8.12 -11.48 11.02
N SER A 374 7.01 -11.88 11.66
CA SER A 374 5.76 -12.28 11.00
C SER A 374 5.08 -11.17 10.20
N ASP A 375 5.47 -9.91 10.41
CA ASP A 375 4.95 -8.73 9.73
C ASP A 375 5.64 -8.45 8.37
N VAL A 376 6.70 -9.18 8.02
CA VAL A 376 7.52 -8.91 6.83
C VAL A 376 6.98 -9.62 5.59
N THR A 377 6.46 -8.84 4.64
CA THR A 377 6.03 -9.33 3.32
C THR A 377 7.24 -9.74 2.48
N ARG A 378 7.28 -11.01 2.05
CA ARG A 378 8.38 -11.59 1.24
C ARG A 378 8.45 -10.97 -0.14
N ALA A 379 9.64 -11.03 -0.76
CA ALA A 379 9.87 -10.45 -2.08
C ALA A 379 9.12 -11.22 -3.20
N THR A 380 8.79 -12.49 -2.97
CA THR A 380 7.93 -13.31 -3.87
C THR A 380 6.47 -12.87 -3.91
N ALA A 381 6.05 -12.08 -2.91
CA ALA A 381 4.74 -11.44 -2.84
C ALA A 381 4.81 -9.95 -3.21
N GLN A 382 5.85 -9.52 -3.95
CA GLN A 382 5.98 -8.17 -4.52
C GLN A 382 5.00 -7.94 -5.67
N HIS A 383 3.74 -7.97 -5.31
CA HIS A 383 2.72 -7.08 -5.81
C HIS A 383 2.22 -6.37 -4.57
N ARG A 384 3.02 -5.46 -4.03
CA ARG A 384 2.46 -4.51 -3.06
C ARG A 384 1.34 -3.81 -3.79
N GLN A 385 0.12 -4.17 -3.40
CA GLN A 385 -1.03 -3.31 -3.51
C GLN A 385 -0.55 -1.92 -3.06
N ALA A 386 -0.53 -0.97 -3.99
CA ALA A 386 -0.64 0.42 -3.62
C ALA A 386 -1.93 0.55 -2.82
N GLY A 387 -1.87 0.42 -1.50
CA GLY A 387 -3.06 0.44 -0.65
C GLY A 387 -2.95 -0.10 0.78
N GLN A 388 -2.02 -1.01 1.10
CA GLN A 388 -1.95 -1.53 2.48
C GLN A 388 -0.93 -0.79 3.34
N LEU A 389 -1.47 0.09 4.20
CA LEU A 389 -0.78 0.67 5.33
C LEU A 389 -0.46 -0.41 6.38
N ARG A 390 0.78 -0.44 6.83
CA ARG A 390 1.15 -1.09 8.10
C ARG A 390 0.56 -0.28 9.25
N GLY A 391 -0.53 -0.78 9.84
CA GLY A 391 -1.01 -0.45 11.18
C GLY A 391 -1.30 -1.77 11.90
N GLY A 392 -0.70 -1.97 13.07
CA GLY A 392 -0.66 -3.26 13.77
C GLY A 392 -2.01 -3.76 14.28
N GLY A 393 -2.11 -5.09 14.40
CA GLY A 393 -3.22 -5.82 15.02
C GLY A 393 -3.37 -7.19 14.36
N GLY A 394 -3.01 -8.26 15.07
CA GLY A 394 -2.95 -9.62 14.52
C GLY A 394 -4.30 -10.22 14.13
N GLY A 395 -4.26 -11.06 13.10
CA GLY A 395 -5.35 -11.94 12.66
C GLY A 395 -4.95 -12.62 11.33
N ASP A 396 -5.22 -13.91 11.19
CA ASP A 396 -4.98 -14.73 9.99
C ASP A 396 -5.49 -14.08 8.68
N PRO A 397 -4.97 -14.46 7.50
CA PRO A 397 -5.43 -13.90 6.22
C PRO A 397 -6.87 -14.36 5.93
N GLU A 398 -7.83 -13.49 6.25
CA GLU A 398 -9.22 -13.62 5.86
C GLU A 398 -9.36 -13.60 4.32
N SER A 399 -10.38 -14.30 3.85
CA SER A 399 -10.92 -14.23 2.48
C SER A 399 -10.95 -12.79 1.93
N PRO A 400 -10.83 -12.58 0.61
CA PRO A 400 -10.93 -11.24 0.03
C PRO A 400 -12.22 -10.57 0.49
N LYS A 401 -12.06 -9.44 1.21
CA LYS A 401 -13.15 -8.64 1.75
C LYS A 401 -14.23 -8.42 0.70
N SER A 402 -15.49 -8.57 1.11
CA SER A 402 -16.64 -8.31 0.23
C SER A 402 -16.63 -6.84 -0.24
N PHE A 403 -17.40 -6.52 -1.29
CA PHE A 403 -17.49 -5.13 -1.75
C PHE A 403 -18.08 -4.24 -0.65
N GLU A 404 -19.01 -4.79 0.12
CA GLU A 404 -19.63 -4.19 1.28
C GLU A 404 -18.60 -3.89 2.37
N ASP A 405 -17.70 -4.82 2.69
CA ASP A 405 -16.63 -4.61 3.67
C ASP A 405 -15.63 -3.54 3.22
N ARG A 406 -15.32 -3.49 1.92
CA ARG A 406 -14.46 -2.43 1.35
C ARG A 406 -15.13 -1.05 1.41
N VAL A 407 -16.44 -0.98 1.18
CA VAL A 407 -17.21 0.25 1.37
C VAL A 407 -17.20 0.66 2.85
N ARG A 408 -17.36 -0.29 3.78
CA ARG A 408 -17.27 -0.04 5.22
C ARG A 408 -15.88 0.45 5.66
N ASP A 409 -14.81 -0.07 5.07
CA ASP A 409 -13.44 0.40 5.35
C ASP A 409 -13.27 1.89 4.96
N LEU A 410 -13.86 2.31 3.84
CA LEU A 410 -13.82 3.71 3.38
C LEU A 410 -14.77 4.62 4.16
N TYR A 411 -15.98 4.11 4.44
CA TYR A 411 -17.09 4.85 5.04
C TYR A 411 -17.65 4.10 6.25
N PRO A 412 -16.92 4.07 7.39
CA PRO A 412 -17.25 3.23 8.53
C PRO A 412 -18.54 3.61 9.28
N GLN A 413 -19.14 4.76 8.95
CA GLN A 413 -20.36 5.28 9.58
C GLN A 413 -21.63 5.04 8.74
N LEU A 414 -21.51 4.47 7.53
CA LEU A 414 -22.69 4.12 6.74
C LEU A 414 -23.41 2.92 7.35
N SER A 415 -24.73 3.01 7.42
CA SER A 415 -25.59 1.88 7.77
C SER A 415 -25.61 0.82 6.66
N ASP A 416 -26.01 -0.41 7.00
CA ASP A 416 -26.05 -1.53 6.04
C ASP A 416 -26.98 -1.25 4.84
N GLU A 417 -28.06 -0.50 5.05
CA GLU A 417 -28.99 -0.05 4.01
C GLU A 417 -28.34 1.00 3.09
N GLU A 418 -27.56 1.93 3.64
CA GLU A 418 -26.82 2.94 2.87
C GLU A 418 -25.63 2.33 2.12
N VAL A 419 -24.92 1.36 2.70
CA VAL A 419 -23.88 0.59 2.01
C VAL A 419 -24.48 -0.16 0.83
N SER A 420 -25.61 -0.85 1.04
CA SER A 420 -26.31 -1.57 -0.04
C SER A 420 -26.79 -0.63 -1.14
N SER A 421 -27.32 0.54 -0.77
CA SER A 421 -27.74 1.59 -1.70
C SER A 421 -26.55 2.19 -2.45
N PHE A 422 -25.42 2.42 -1.78
CA PHE A 422 -24.19 2.91 -2.38
C PHE A 422 -23.64 1.92 -3.42
N VAL A 423 -23.66 0.63 -3.09
CA VAL A 423 -23.28 -0.45 -4.01
C VAL A 423 -24.26 -0.51 -5.19
N ALA A 424 -25.56 -0.47 -4.95
CA ALA A 424 -26.58 -0.56 -5.99
C ALA A 424 -26.63 0.66 -6.94
N GLU A 425 -26.38 1.87 -6.42
CA GLU A 425 -26.49 3.11 -7.19
C GLU A 425 -25.19 3.53 -7.86
N ARG A 426 -24.07 3.46 -7.13
CA ARG A 426 -22.79 4.08 -7.51
C ARG A 426 -21.78 3.09 -8.10
N LEU A 427 -21.96 1.79 -7.84
CA LEU A 427 -21.05 0.73 -8.30
C LEU A 427 -21.57 -0.08 -9.51
N LYS A 428 -22.73 0.31 -10.09
CA LYS A 428 -23.51 -0.42 -11.13
C LYS A 428 -22.72 -1.21 -12.17
N SER A 429 -21.77 -0.61 -12.89
CA SER A 429 -21.12 -1.23 -14.05
C SER A 429 -19.66 -1.66 -13.83
N ASN A 430 -19.00 -1.16 -12.78
CA ASN A 430 -17.62 -1.54 -12.42
C ASN A 430 -17.34 -1.32 -10.92
N PRO A 431 -17.85 -2.18 -10.03
CA PRO A 431 -17.73 -2.01 -8.58
C PRO A 431 -16.27 -2.00 -8.11
N ALA A 432 -15.45 -2.91 -8.64
CA ALA A 432 -14.05 -3.01 -8.27
C ALA A 432 -13.25 -1.76 -8.67
N GLY A 433 -13.44 -1.25 -9.90
CA GLY A 433 -12.70 -0.10 -10.40
C GLY A 433 -13.06 1.21 -9.69
N VAL A 434 -14.34 1.41 -9.36
CA VAL A 434 -14.79 2.60 -8.61
C VAL A 434 -14.26 2.57 -7.17
N LEU A 435 -14.33 1.41 -6.50
CA LEU A 435 -13.77 1.25 -5.16
C LEU A 435 -12.25 1.46 -5.13
N THR A 436 -11.51 0.86 -6.07
CA THR A 436 -10.05 1.07 -6.16
C THR A 436 -9.70 2.53 -6.43
N ARG A 437 -10.52 3.25 -7.21
CA ARG A 437 -10.33 4.70 -7.41
C ARG A 437 -10.55 5.49 -6.12
N LEU A 438 -11.61 5.20 -5.37
CA LEU A 438 -11.92 5.87 -4.09
C LEU A 438 -10.88 5.56 -3.01
N GLU A 439 -10.45 4.29 -2.90
CA GLU A 439 -9.35 3.88 -2.02
C GLU A 439 -8.06 4.63 -2.34
N LYS A 440 -7.74 4.77 -3.63
CA LYS A 440 -6.58 5.52 -4.08
C LYS A 440 -6.72 7.02 -3.78
N GLU A 441 -7.87 7.60 -4.04
CA GLU A 441 -8.14 9.02 -3.75
C GLU A 441 -7.99 9.32 -2.26
N PHE A 442 -8.54 8.47 -1.38
CA PHE A 442 -8.39 8.63 0.06
C PHE A 442 -6.94 8.46 0.54
N ALA A 443 -6.22 7.49 -0.03
CA ALA A 443 -4.81 7.29 0.28
C ALA A 443 -3.99 8.52 -0.13
N THR A 444 -4.22 9.07 -1.33
CA THR A 444 -3.57 10.31 -1.80
C THR A 444 -3.89 11.49 -0.88
N LEU A 445 -5.17 11.67 -0.47
CA LEU A 445 -5.56 12.71 0.49
C LEU A 445 -4.76 12.61 1.79
N ARG A 446 -4.67 11.41 2.38
CA ARG A 446 -3.93 11.21 3.63
C ARG A 446 -2.44 11.54 3.46
N ASP A 447 -1.85 11.13 2.33
CA ASP A 447 -0.43 11.36 2.07
C ASP A 447 -0.14 12.86 1.83
N GLU A 448 -1.00 13.57 1.09
CA GLU A 448 -0.92 15.03 0.89
C GLU A 448 -1.03 15.78 2.22
N LEU A 449 -1.99 15.42 3.07
CA LEU A 449 -2.17 16.01 4.39
C LEU A 449 -0.97 15.70 5.31
N ALA A 450 -0.40 14.51 5.24
CA ALA A 450 0.80 14.16 6.00
C ALA A 450 2.02 15.01 5.58
N ILE A 451 2.19 15.24 4.28
CA ILE A 451 3.22 16.14 3.74
C ILE A 451 2.97 17.58 4.22
N TRP A 452 1.73 18.05 4.12
CA TRP A 452 1.37 19.41 4.55
C TRP A 452 1.59 19.62 6.06
N ASN A 453 1.26 18.63 6.90
CA ASN A 453 1.54 18.65 8.33
C ASN A 453 3.05 18.71 8.63
N ALA A 454 3.87 18.02 7.83
CA ALA A 454 5.33 18.02 7.98
C ALA A 454 5.99 19.32 7.50
N ASN A 455 5.51 19.89 6.39
CA ASN A 455 6.05 21.11 5.78
C ASN A 455 5.71 22.38 6.56
N GLY A 456 4.69 22.33 7.42
CA GLY A 456 4.24 23.45 8.22
C GLY A 456 5.18 23.94 9.33
N ALA A 457 6.21 23.16 9.64
CA ALA A 457 7.26 23.56 10.55
C ALA A 457 8.32 24.35 9.76
N SER A 458 8.19 25.67 9.69
CA SER A 458 9.14 26.51 8.96
C SER A 458 10.59 26.30 9.45
N PRO A 459 11.58 26.04 8.56
CA PRO A 459 12.99 25.89 8.95
C PRO A 459 13.61 27.12 9.61
N HIS A 460 12.97 28.29 9.49
CA HIS A 460 13.45 29.57 10.02
C HIS A 460 12.98 29.87 11.46
N ALA A 461 12.24 28.96 12.10
CA ALA A 461 11.99 29.04 13.54
C ALA A 461 13.23 28.68 14.40
N GLN A 462 14.29 28.13 13.79
CA GLN A 462 15.53 27.75 14.49
C GLN A 462 16.50 28.93 14.76
N THR A 463 16.22 30.12 14.25
CA THR A 463 17.05 31.33 14.49
C THR A 463 16.45 32.30 15.51
N SER A 464 15.29 31.99 16.08
CA SER A 464 14.73 32.73 17.22
C SER A 464 15.09 32.00 18.50
N GLY A 465 15.49 32.72 19.55
CA GLY A 465 16.05 32.19 20.80
C GLY A 465 15.18 31.18 21.58
N PRO A 466 15.58 30.78 22.80
CA PRO A 466 15.08 29.59 23.51
C PRO A 466 13.58 29.50 23.83
N GLU A 467 12.76 30.47 23.40
CA GLU A 467 11.33 30.60 23.72
C GLU A 467 10.39 30.15 22.58
N GLY A 468 10.88 29.78 21.38
CA GLY A 468 10.05 29.47 20.19
C GLY A 468 9.50 28.03 20.06
N ALA A 469 9.91 27.09 20.92
CA ALA A 469 9.55 25.67 20.78
C ALA A 469 8.06 25.31 21.01
N PRO A 470 7.32 25.92 21.95
CA PRO A 470 5.90 25.60 22.18
C PRO A 470 4.99 26.02 21.03
N ALA A 471 5.32 27.12 20.34
CA ALA A 471 4.52 27.67 19.25
C ALA A 471 4.51 26.76 18.01
N ALA A 472 5.67 26.16 17.66
CA ALA A 472 5.78 25.24 16.53
C ALA A 472 5.06 23.90 16.78
N ALA A 473 5.10 23.39 18.01
CA ALA A 473 4.37 22.18 18.39
C ALA A 473 2.84 22.41 18.36
N GLY A 474 2.36 23.56 18.86
CA GLY A 474 0.96 23.95 18.79
C GLY A 474 0.44 24.11 17.36
N GLN A 475 1.23 24.71 16.46
CA GLN A 475 0.88 24.82 15.04
C GLN A 475 0.79 23.44 14.37
N ARG A 476 1.74 22.54 14.62
CA ARG A 476 1.69 21.18 14.08
C ARG A 476 0.43 20.44 14.55
N GLN A 477 0.10 20.54 15.84
CA GLN A 477 -1.11 19.92 16.39
C GLN A 477 -2.40 20.47 15.76
N ALA A 478 -2.50 21.80 15.57
CA ALA A 478 -3.66 22.43 14.93
C ALA A 478 -3.83 21.95 13.47
N ARG A 479 -2.73 21.74 12.74
CA ARG A 479 -2.75 21.17 11.38
C ARG A 479 -3.13 19.70 11.36
N GLU A 480 -2.62 18.91 12.31
CA GLU A 480 -3.00 17.50 12.46
C GLU A 480 -4.51 17.37 12.76
N GLN A 481 -5.08 18.25 13.59
CA GLN A 481 -6.52 18.32 13.84
C GLN A 481 -7.32 18.70 12.58
N PHE A 482 -6.86 19.70 11.83
CA PHE A 482 -7.50 20.10 10.57
C PHE A 482 -7.46 18.97 9.53
N SER A 483 -6.32 18.29 9.41
CA SER A 483 -6.14 17.12 8.54
C SER A 483 -7.06 15.97 8.93
N ALA A 484 -7.19 15.68 10.22
CA ALA A 484 -8.11 14.66 10.72
C ALA A 484 -9.56 15.00 10.36
N LYS A 485 -9.96 16.27 10.50
CA LYS A 485 -11.31 16.72 10.15
C LYS A 485 -11.60 16.59 8.64
N LEU A 486 -10.64 16.95 7.78
CA LEU A 486 -10.77 16.77 6.33
C LEU A 486 -10.91 15.29 5.94
N GLN A 487 -10.14 14.41 6.56
CA GLN A 487 -10.27 12.96 6.37
C GLN A 487 -11.63 12.46 6.83
N ASP A 488 -12.11 12.90 7.99
CA ASP A 488 -13.43 12.52 8.51
C ASP A 488 -14.57 12.98 7.60
N ILE A 489 -14.44 14.16 7.00
CA ILE A 489 -15.42 14.67 6.04
C ILE A 489 -15.37 13.82 4.79
N TRP A 490 -14.19 13.58 4.21
CA TRP A 490 -14.01 12.70 3.05
C TRP A 490 -14.66 11.32 3.26
N GLN A 491 -14.46 10.74 4.44
CA GLN A 491 -15.04 9.46 4.87
C GLN A 491 -16.50 9.56 5.35
N ARG A 492 -17.14 10.73 5.28
CA ARG A 492 -18.52 10.99 5.70
C ARG A 492 -18.81 10.61 7.15
N LYS A 493 -17.82 10.73 8.04
CA LYS A 493 -17.96 10.43 9.47
C LYS A 493 -18.60 11.57 10.25
N SER A 494 -18.34 12.81 9.83
CA SER A 494 -18.82 14.04 10.48
C SER A 494 -19.99 14.64 9.68
N VAL A 495 -21.10 13.93 9.60
CA VAL A 495 -22.33 14.46 8.97
C VAL A 495 -23.22 15.04 10.06
N SER A 496 -23.02 16.31 10.40
CA SER A 496 -23.93 17.01 11.32
C SER A 496 -25.20 17.41 10.56
N LYS A 497 -26.34 16.79 10.91
CA LYS A 497 -27.67 17.21 10.44
C LYS A 497 -28.13 18.46 11.20
N TRP A 498 -27.54 19.62 10.92
CA TRP A 498 -28.06 20.91 11.39
C TRP A 498 -28.38 21.77 10.16
N GLY A 499 -29.68 21.92 9.84
CA GLY A 499 -30.23 22.97 8.96
C GLY A 499 -29.90 22.89 7.45
N TYR A 500 -30.96 22.82 6.63
CA TYR A 500 -31.03 23.00 5.16
C TYR A 500 -30.08 22.22 4.21
N GLY A 501 -29.05 21.52 4.69
CA GLY A 501 -28.17 20.70 3.85
C GLY A 501 -27.55 19.53 4.61
N ASP A 502 -27.47 18.38 3.94
CA ASP A 502 -27.02 17.12 4.55
C ASP A 502 -25.47 17.01 4.66
N PHE A 503 -24.67 18.00 4.25
CA PHE A 503 -23.19 17.88 4.18
C PHE A 503 -22.41 19.18 4.45
N HIS A 504 -22.23 19.51 5.74
CA HIS A 504 -21.58 20.73 6.23
C HIS A 504 -20.13 20.52 6.73
N PHE A 505 -19.22 21.41 6.33
CA PHE A 505 -17.86 21.54 6.89
C PHE A 505 -17.66 22.93 7.51
N SER A 506 -17.59 22.98 8.84
CA SER A 506 -17.11 24.17 9.57
C SER A 506 -15.82 23.88 10.32
N TYR A 507 -14.89 24.81 10.25
CA TYR A 507 -13.65 24.74 11.00
C TYR A 507 -13.11 26.12 11.40
N HIS A 508 -12.57 26.15 12.61
CA HIS A 508 -11.84 27.30 13.12
C HIS A 508 -10.33 27.13 12.86
N VAL A 509 -9.77 27.96 11.97
CA VAL A 509 -8.37 27.86 11.55
C VAL A 509 -7.47 28.46 12.64
N ASP A 510 -6.76 27.57 13.32
CA ASP A 510 -5.91 27.88 14.48
C ASP A 510 -4.40 27.81 14.15
N PHE A 511 -4.04 27.92 12.87
CA PHE A 511 -2.65 27.90 12.39
C PHE A 511 -2.37 29.06 11.42
N SER A 512 -1.11 29.48 11.36
CA SER A 512 -0.67 30.66 10.60
C SER A 512 0.14 30.27 9.37
N ASP A 513 -0.51 29.72 8.35
CA ASP A 513 0.15 29.37 7.08
C ASP A 513 -0.85 29.04 5.96
N GLU A 514 -0.35 28.62 4.79
CA GLU A 514 -1.20 28.20 3.68
C GLU A 514 -2.00 26.93 3.98
N LEU A 515 -3.29 26.95 3.62
CA LEU A 515 -4.14 25.77 3.62
C LEU A 515 -3.63 24.71 2.62
N PRO A 516 -3.94 23.43 2.82
CA PRO A 516 -3.40 22.36 1.97
C PRO A 516 -3.99 22.40 0.56
N THR A 517 -3.16 22.17 -0.45
CA THR A 517 -3.62 21.84 -1.81
C THR A 517 -3.96 20.36 -1.85
N LEU A 518 -5.18 20.02 -2.28
CA LEU A 518 -5.69 18.65 -2.28
C LEU A 518 -6.01 18.20 -3.70
N SER A 519 -5.65 16.96 -4.04
CA SER A 519 -6.08 16.31 -5.28
C SER A 519 -7.45 15.63 -5.16
N ALA A 520 -7.88 15.35 -3.93
CA ALA A 520 -9.18 14.72 -3.65
C ALA A 520 -10.34 15.71 -3.81
N ARG A 521 -11.49 15.23 -4.29
CA ARG A 521 -12.66 16.08 -4.55
C ARG A 521 -13.75 15.85 -3.52
N PHE A 522 -14.19 16.94 -2.89
CA PHE A 522 -15.24 16.95 -1.88
C PHE A 522 -16.61 17.24 -2.52
N GLU A 523 -17.02 16.40 -3.48
CA GLU A 523 -18.20 16.66 -4.33
C GLU A 523 -19.53 16.73 -3.56
N TYR A 524 -19.63 16.08 -2.42
CA TYR A 524 -20.85 16.05 -1.61
C TYR A 524 -20.91 17.20 -0.60
N VAL A 525 -19.82 17.93 -0.34
CA VAL A 525 -19.80 19.03 0.62
C VAL A 525 -20.54 20.23 0.03
N THR A 526 -21.66 20.60 0.65
CA THR A 526 -22.53 21.69 0.18
C THR A 526 -22.32 22.99 0.95
N GLU A 527 -21.74 22.92 2.15
CA GLU A 527 -21.49 24.08 2.99
C GLU A 527 -20.06 24.05 3.54
N LEU A 528 -19.36 25.17 3.38
CA LEU A 528 -18.00 25.36 3.85
C LEU A 528 -17.90 26.67 4.65
N ILE A 529 -17.58 26.56 5.94
CA ILE A 529 -17.37 27.67 6.85
C ILE A 529 -15.94 27.62 7.40
N LEU A 530 -15.15 28.63 7.11
CA LEU A 530 -13.79 28.78 7.62
C LEU A 530 -13.68 30.11 8.37
N THR A 531 -13.34 30.03 9.66
CA THR A 531 -13.13 31.22 10.48
C THR A 531 -11.76 31.17 11.12
N VAL A 532 -10.95 32.20 10.91
CA VAL A 532 -9.60 32.26 11.49
C VAL A 532 -9.67 32.65 12.96
N LYS A 533 -8.99 31.89 13.83
CA LYS A 533 -8.69 32.34 15.21
C LYS A 533 -7.33 33.01 15.33
N GLN A 534 -6.35 32.59 14.52
CA GLN A 534 -5.00 33.18 14.54
C GLN A 534 -4.63 33.79 13.19
N PRO A 535 -4.26 35.08 13.13
CA PRO A 535 -3.95 35.74 11.87
C PRO A 535 -2.77 35.06 11.17
N GLY A 536 -2.81 35.06 9.83
CA GLY A 536 -1.71 34.57 8.99
C GLY A 536 -2.05 33.39 8.08
N ALA A 537 -3.21 32.76 8.23
CA ALA A 537 -3.67 31.71 7.31
C ALA A 537 -3.89 32.25 5.89
N ARG A 538 -3.46 31.50 4.87
CA ARG A 538 -3.63 31.85 3.44
C ARG A 538 -4.46 30.78 2.72
N ILE A 539 -5.41 31.20 1.88
CA ILE A 539 -6.37 30.26 1.25
C ILE A 539 -5.74 29.35 0.18
N GLY A 540 -4.74 29.84 -0.57
CA GLY A 540 -4.11 29.10 -1.67
C GLY A 540 -5.13 28.58 -2.70
N GLU A 541 -4.91 27.35 -3.15
CA GLU A 541 -5.78 26.61 -4.08
C GLU A 541 -6.81 25.72 -3.35
N PHE A 542 -6.97 25.87 -2.03
CA PHE A 542 -7.79 24.97 -1.20
C PHE A 542 -9.23 24.82 -1.71
N LEU A 543 -9.84 25.91 -2.20
CA LEU A 543 -11.24 25.92 -2.65
C LEU A 543 -11.47 25.13 -3.95
N ASP A 544 -10.43 24.82 -4.71
CA ASP A 544 -10.54 24.06 -5.97
C ASP A 544 -11.01 22.61 -5.73
N SER A 545 -10.85 22.13 -4.50
CA SER A 545 -11.23 20.78 -4.07
C SER A 545 -12.73 20.63 -3.77
N PHE A 546 -13.50 21.72 -3.76
CA PHE A 546 -14.90 21.75 -3.30
C PHE A 546 -15.89 22.26 -4.37
N PRO A 547 -16.12 21.49 -5.45
CA PRO A 547 -16.96 21.94 -6.56
C PRO A 547 -18.47 21.97 -6.24
N GLY A 548 -18.91 21.30 -5.16
CA GLY A 548 -20.32 21.10 -4.81
C GLY A 548 -20.92 22.16 -3.89
N ILE A 549 -20.16 23.22 -3.54
CA ILE A 549 -20.57 24.19 -2.54
C ILE A 549 -21.79 25.01 -3.00
N GLN A 550 -22.72 25.18 -2.07
CA GLN A 550 -23.89 26.06 -2.13
C GLN A 550 -23.76 27.25 -1.18
N TYR A 551 -23.11 27.05 -0.03
CA TYR A 551 -22.91 28.06 1.01
C TYR A 551 -21.42 28.14 1.36
N LEU A 552 -20.77 29.24 0.98
CA LEU A 552 -19.36 29.50 1.28
C LEU A 552 -19.24 30.69 2.22
N MET A 553 -18.68 30.45 3.42
CA MET A 553 -18.32 31.50 4.36
C MET A 553 -16.85 31.38 4.73
N VAL A 554 -16.07 32.41 4.40
CA VAL A 554 -14.66 32.51 4.80
C VAL A 554 -14.46 33.84 5.49
N THR A 555 -13.93 33.81 6.71
CA THR A 555 -13.68 35.01 7.50
C THR A 555 -12.27 35.03 8.06
N GLY A 556 -11.51 36.08 7.74
CA GLY A 556 -10.17 36.31 8.26
C GLY A 556 -9.04 35.53 7.57
N VAL A 557 -9.33 34.63 6.62
CA VAL A 557 -8.31 33.91 5.84
C VAL A 557 -7.78 34.84 4.75
N LYS A 558 -6.46 35.05 4.68
CA LYS A 558 -5.86 35.95 3.69
C LYS A 558 -5.98 35.39 2.28
N MET A 559 -6.38 36.26 1.35
CA MET A 559 -6.49 35.97 -0.08
C MET A 559 -5.64 36.96 -0.87
N GLU A 560 -4.56 36.49 -1.49
CA GLU A 560 -3.71 37.33 -2.35
C GLU A 560 -4.40 37.68 -3.69
N ALA A 561 -5.27 36.79 -4.16
CA ALA A 561 -6.11 36.95 -5.34
C ALA A 561 -7.48 36.29 -5.09
N PHE A 562 -8.45 36.61 -5.95
CA PHE A 562 -9.75 35.95 -5.92
C PHE A 562 -9.62 34.46 -6.24
N PRO A 563 -10.16 33.54 -5.41
CA PRO A 563 -10.05 32.10 -5.64
C PRO A 563 -10.85 31.64 -6.87
N LEU A 564 -10.16 31.20 -7.91
CA LEU A 564 -10.80 30.82 -9.19
C LEU A 564 -11.68 29.57 -9.07
N GLY A 565 -11.43 28.70 -8.09
CA GLY A 565 -12.29 27.56 -7.76
C GLY A 565 -13.75 27.94 -7.50
N ILE A 566 -14.02 29.16 -7.02
CA ILE A 566 -15.39 29.67 -6.79
C ILE A 566 -16.20 29.68 -8.10
N PHE A 567 -15.57 29.95 -9.25
CA PHE A 567 -16.24 29.94 -10.55
C PHE A 567 -16.68 28.53 -11.00
N GLN A 568 -16.16 27.48 -10.36
CA GLN A 568 -16.54 26.09 -10.65
C GLN A 568 -17.75 25.63 -9.82
N MET A 569 -18.15 26.40 -8.80
CA MET A 569 -19.25 26.08 -7.88
C MET A 569 -20.61 26.38 -8.54
N ARG A 570 -21.10 25.44 -9.35
CA ARG A 570 -22.32 25.63 -10.18
C ARG A 570 -23.61 25.80 -9.39
N GLN A 571 -23.61 25.51 -8.09
CA GLN A 571 -24.77 25.56 -7.22
C GLN A 571 -24.63 26.62 -6.12
N LEU A 572 -23.63 27.53 -6.23
CA LEU A 572 -23.34 28.53 -5.21
C LEU A 572 -24.48 29.52 -5.05
N ARG A 573 -25.08 29.58 -3.86
CA ARG A 573 -26.17 30.49 -3.50
C ARG A 573 -25.69 31.62 -2.60
N GLN A 574 -24.86 31.30 -1.62
CA GLN A 574 -24.34 32.27 -0.67
C GLN A 574 -22.82 32.31 -0.72
N LEU A 575 -22.28 33.51 -0.90
CA LEU A 575 -20.85 33.77 -0.88
C LEU A 575 -20.54 34.88 0.12
N THR A 576 -19.89 34.52 1.22
CA THR A 576 -19.37 35.46 2.23
C THR A 576 -17.86 35.34 2.33
N LEU A 577 -17.14 36.38 1.92
CA LEU A 577 -15.69 36.50 2.06
C LEU A 577 -15.40 37.77 2.88
N GLY A 578 -15.39 37.66 4.21
CA GLY A 578 -15.22 38.81 5.11
C GLY A 578 -13.79 38.92 5.64
N GLU A 579 -13.23 40.13 5.70
CA GLU A 579 -11.92 40.38 6.33
C GLU A 579 -10.77 39.53 5.73
N CYS A 580 -10.84 39.24 4.43
CA CYS A 580 -9.91 38.35 3.73
C CYS A 580 -8.74 39.09 3.04
N SER A 581 -8.69 40.42 3.17
CA SER A 581 -7.77 41.29 2.40
C SER A 581 -7.89 41.14 0.89
N LEU A 582 -9.08 40.73 0.41
CA LEU A 582 -9.37 40.43 -0.98
C LEU A 582 -9.30 41.68 -1.86
N LYS A 583 -8.72 41.54 -3.05
CA LYS A 583 -8.75 42.54 -4.13
C LYS A 583 -9.41 41.92 -5.36
N LEU A 584 -10.18 42.71 -6.10
CA LEU A 584 -10.74 42.31 -7.38
C LEU A 584 -10.00 42.98 -8.54
N SER A 585 -9.71 42.21 -9.59
CA SER A 585 -9.39 42.75 -10.91
C SER A 585 -10.66 42.84 -11.75
N GLU A 586 -10.61 43.56 -12.87
CA GLU A 586 -11.73 43.62 -13.82
C GLU A 586 -12.16 42.21 -14.27
N ALA A 587 -11.19 41.33 -14.54
CA ALA A 587 -11.45 39.95 -14.96
C ALA A 587 -12.15 39.13 -13.86
N THR A 588 -11.75 39.27 -12.59
CA THR A 588 -12.40 38.51 -11.50
C THR A 588 -13.75 39.10 -11.13
N ALA A 589 -13.94 40.41 -11.27
CA ALA A 589 -15.23 41.08 -11.12
C ALA A 589 -16.22 40.63 -12.22
N GLU A 590 -15.76 40.53 -13.48
CA GLU A 590 -16.56 39.98 -14.58
C GLU A 590 -16.88 38.50 -14.33
N GLY A 591 -15.90 37.70 -13.89
CA GLY A 591 -16.12 36.30 -13.53
C GLY A 591 -17.19 36.13 -12.45
N LEU A 592 -17.14 36.96 -11.40
CA LEU A 592 -18.13 36.96 -10.31
C LEU A 592 -19.54 37.30 -10.81
N SER A 593 -19.66 38.23 -11.77
CA SER A 593 -20.94 38.59 -12.37
C SER A 593 -21.67 37.42 -13.04
N ARG A 594 -20.94 36.36 -13.44
CA ARG A 594 -21.50 35.18 -14.12
C ARG A 594 -22.02 34.11 -13.16
N ILE A 595 -21.93 34.32 -11.84
CA ILE A 595 -22.52 33.42 -10.84
C ILE A 595 -23.98 33.82 -10.60
N GLU A 596 -24.83 33.47 -11.56
CA GLU A 596 -26.25 33.88 -11.60
C GLU A 596 -27.11 33.26 -10.47
N THR A 597 -26.59 32.23 -9.80
CA THR A 597 -27.29 31.46 -8.76
C THR A 597 -27.27 32.11 -7.38
N LEU A 598 -26.53 33.21 -7.19
CA LEU A 598 -26.36 33.86 -5.90
C LEU A 598 -27.66 34.51 -5.41
N ASN A 599 -27.99 34.26 -4.14
CA ASN A 599 -29.01 35.00 -3.38
C ASN A 599 -28.39 35.91 -2.29
N LEU A 600 -27.16 35.64 -1.86
CA LEU A 600 -26.41 36.50 -0.93
C LEU A 600 -24.96 36.64 -1.39
N LEU A 601 -24.50 37.88 -1.51
CA LEU A 601 -23.11 38.22 -1.77
C LEU A 601 -22.60 39.19 -0.71
N ASN A 602 -21.67 38.73 0.12
CA ASN A 602 -21.01 39.54 1.14
C ASN A 602 -19.49 39.53 0.92
N LEU A 603 -18.95 40.67 0.51
CA LEU A 603 -17.51 40.91 0.35
C LEU A 603 -17.02 42.06 1.25
N ALA A 604 -17.78 42.36 2.30
CA ALA A 604 -17.51 43.49 3.18
C ALA A 604 -16.14 43.40 3.87
N LYS A 605 -15.60 44.56 4.26
CA LYS A 605 -14.28 44.70 4.90
C LYS A 605 -13.13 44.12 4.07
N ASN A 606 -13.14 44.33 2.75
CA ASN A 606 -12.03 43.99 1.86
C ASN A 606 -11.66 45.17 0.96
N PRO A 607 -10.38 45.39 0.63
CA PRO A 607 -9.98 46.49 -0.26
C PRO A 607 -10.29 46.19 -1.74
N LEU A 608 -11.56 46.01 -2.10
CA LEU A 608 -11.99 45.55 -3.43
C LEU A 608 -11.55 46.50 -4.53
N THR A 609 -11.69 47.81 -4.31
CA THR A 609 -11.37 48.92 -5.25
C THR A 609 -12.26 48.96 -6.51
N VAL A 610 -12.67 47.79 -7.02
CA VAL A 610 -13.57 47.58 -8.16
C VAL A 610 -14.85 46.92 -7.67
N ALA A 611 -16.01 47.48 -8.02
CA ALA A 611 -17.31 46.89 -7.73
C ALA A 611 -17.68 45.85 -8.82
N PRO A 612 -18.24 44.67 -8.45
CA PRO A 612 -18.72 43.71 -9.44
C PRO A 612 -19.99 44.20 -10.16
N HIS A 613 -20.18 43.77 -11.41
CA HIS A 613 -21.49 43.88 -12.05
C HIS A 613 -22.42 42.81 -11.46
N VAL A 614 -23.60 43.21 -11.00
CA VAL A 614 -24.53 42.31 -10.30
C VAL A 614 -25.81 42.04 -11.10
N GLY A 615 -26.03 42.72 -12.23
CA GLY A 615 -27.29 42.65 -12.98
C GLY A 615 -27.66 41.29 -13.59
N TYR A 616 -26.76 40.29 -13.56
CA TYR A 616 -27.05 38.90 -13.96
C TYR A 616 -27.47 38.01 -12.77
N MET A 617 -27.26 38.45 -11.53
CA MET A 617 -27.60 37.71 -10.30
C MET A 617 -29.08 37.92 -9.94
N THR A 618 -30.00 37.54 -10.84
CA THR A 618 -31.42 37.93 -10.72
C THR A 618 -32.13 37.46 -9.45
N GLY A 619 -31.59 36.46 -8.75
CA GLY A 619 -32.10 35.98 -7.45
C GLY A 619 -31.42 36.60 -6.22
N LEU A 620 -30.57 37.62 -6.38
CA LEU A 620 -29.84 38.26 -5.29
C LEU A 620 -30.78 39.04 -4.37
N ALA A 621 -30.84 38.63 -3.11
CA ALA A 621 -31.63 39.25 -2.05
C ALA A 621 -30.80 40.17 -1.16
N GLU A 622 -29.53 39.81 -0.90
CA GLU A 622 -28.65 40.56 -0.01
C GLU A 622 -27.29 40.83 -0.67
N LEU A 623 -26.91 42.11 -0.75
CA LEU A 623 -25.62 42.57 -1.23
C LEU A 623 -24.91 43.42 -0.17
N MET A 624 -23.85 42.86 0.41
CA MET A 624 -23.09 43.46 1.50
C MET A 624 -21.67 43.81 1.03
N LEU A 625 -21.41 45.11 0.86
CA LEU A 625 -20.15 45.65 0.34
C LEU A 625 -19.66 46.83 1.19
N TYR A 626 -19.98 46.86 2.49
CA TYR A 626 -19.52 47.91 3.39
C TYR A 626 -18.02 47.80 3.68
N ASP A 627 -17.37 48.95 3.95
CA ASP A 627 -15.93 49.04 4.20
C ASP A 627 -15.07 48.39 3.10
N ALA A 628 -15.47 48.54 1.83
CA ALA A 628 -14.88 47.82 0.71
C ALA A 628 -13.97 48.67 -0.22
N ASN A 629 -13.73 49.93 0.17
CA ASN A 629 -12.94 50.91 -0.59
C ASN A 629 -13.46 51.17 -2.01
N LEU A 630 -14.77 51.11 -2.20
CA LEU A 630 -15.43 51.37 -3.49
C LEU A 630 -15.58 52.88 -3.75
N SER A 631 -15.38 53.31 -4.99
CA SER A 631 -15.60 54.71 -5.44
C SER A 631 -16.94 54.95 -6.12
N SER A 632 -17.63 53.87 -6.51
CA SER A 632 -18.94 53.87 -7.15
C SER A 632 -19.79 52.70 -6.65
N ILE A 633 -21.09 52.81 -6.83
CA ILE A 633 -22.00 51.69 -6.58
C ILE A 633 -21.79 50.55 -7.60
N PRO A 634 -22.18 49.30 -7.30
CA PRO A 634 -22.23 48.21 -8.26
C PRO A 634 -23.16 48.53 -9.43
N THR A 635 -22.81 48.07 -10.64
CA THR A 635 -23.67 48.27 -11.82
C THR A 635 -24.69 47.13 -11.99
N GLY A 636 -25.86 47.45 -12.55
CA GLY A 636 -26.95 46.51 -12.79
C GLY A 636 -27.85 46.26 -11.58
N ILE A 637 -27.78 47.10 -10.54
CA ILE A 637 -28.64 46.99 -9.35
C ILE A 637 -30.13 47.21 -9.67
N ASP A 638 -30.43 48.00 -10.70
CA ASP A 638 -31.78 48.26 -11.23
C ASP A 638 -32.50 46.99 -11.72
N ARG A 639 -31.73 45.94 -12.04
CA ARG A 639 -32.26 44.67 -12.55
C ARG A 639 -32.63 43.68 -11.44
N LEU A 640 -32.22 43.94 -10.21
CA LEU A 640 -32.33 43.01 -9.09
C LEU A 640 -33.66 43.18 -8.34
N LYS A 641 -34.72 42.56 -8.86
CA LYS A 641 -36.08 42.70 -8.34
C LYS A 641 -36.30 42.05 -6.96
N GLU A 642 -35.49 41.06 -6.63
CA GLU A 642 -35.54 40.33 -5.36
C GLU A 642 -34.64 40.95 -4.29
N LEU A 643 -33.89 42.01 -4.62
CA LEU A 643 -32.93 42.65 -3.70
C LEU A 643 -33.68 43.36 -2.57
N GLN A 644 -33.34 42.98 -1.34
CA GLN A 644 -33.89 43.50 -0.09
C GLN A 644 -32.89 44.31 0.71
N VAL A 645 -31.59 44.00 0.59
CA VAL A 645 -30.53 44.69 1.33
C VAL A 645 -29.38 45.05 0.40
N LEU A 646 -29.02 46.33 0.37
CA LEU A 646 -27.83 46.88 -0.28
C LEU A 646 -27.02 47.69 0.74
N ALA A 647 -25.99 47.07 1.33
CA ALA A 647 -25.14 47.71 2.32
C ALA A 647 -23.83 48.22 1.67
N LEU A 648 -23.69 49.54 1.57
CA LEU A 648 -22.56 50.24 0.93
C LEU A 648 -21.90 51.25 1.87
N GLN A 649 -22.20 51.23 3.16
CA GLN A 649 -21.64 52.15 4.14
C GLN A 649 -20.12 52.04 4.26
N GLY A 650 -19.44 53.13 4.64
CA GLY A 650 -17.98 53.12 4.87
C GLY A 650 -17.14 52.97 3.60
N ASN A 651 -17.67 53.35 2.44
CA ASN A 651 -16.94 53.38 1.17
C ASN A 651 -16.52 54.81 0.80
N ASN A 652 -15.93 54.98 -0.39
CA ASN A 652 -15.48 56.26 -0.93
C ASN A 652 -16.41 56.76 -2.07
N ILE A 653 -17.71 56.48 -1.97
CA ILE A 653 -18.71 56.79 -3.00
C ILE A 653 -19.06 58.28 -2.93
N SER A 654 -18.90 59.00 -4.04
CA SER A 654 -19.30 60.41 -4.14
C SER A 654 -20.53 60.64 -5.02
N ASP A 655 -20.79 59.75 -5.99
CA ASP A 655 -21.95 59.71 -6.85
C ASP A 655 -22.52 58.29 -6.91
N VAL A 656 -23.85 58.18 -6.83
CA VAL A 656 -24.60 56.91 -6.86
C VAL A 656 -25.12 56.57 -8.26
N GLY A 657 -24.77 57.37 -9.27
CA GLY A 657 -25.16 57.13 -10.66
C GLY A 657 -26.67 57.30 -10.91
N ASN A 658 -27.14 56.88 -12.08
CA ASN A 658 -28.57 56.94 -12.41
C ASN A 658 -29.31 55.66 -12.02
N GLU A 659 -28.63 54.52 -12.00
CA GLU A 659 -29.24 53.19 -11.78
C GLU A 659 -30.00 53.08 -10.46
N LEU A 660 -29.51 53.71 -9.39
CA LEU A 660 -30.22 53.75 -8.09
C LEU A 660 -31.62 54.38 -8.21
N PHE A 661 -31.80 55.34 -9.12
CA PHE A 661 -33.06 56.05 -9.32
C PHE A 661 -34.01 55.33 -10.31
N GLU A 662 -33.54 54.28 -10.98
CA GLU A 662 -34.34 53.42 -11.85
C GLU A 662 -35.02 52.27 -11.07
N ILE A 663 -34.61 52.05 -9.81
CA ILE A 663 -35.25 51.07 -8.92
C ILE A 663 -36.67 51.56 -8.59
N PRO A 664 -37.70 50.70 -8.68
CA PRO A 664 -39.05 51.05 -8.25
C PRO A 664 -39.09 51.39 -6.75
N ASP A 665 -39.68 52.53 -6.41
CA ASP A 665 -39.89 52.97 -5.02
C ASP A 665 -40.74 52.00 -4.18
N THR A 666 -41.58 51.20 -4.84
CA THR A 666 -42.41 50.13 -4.24
C THR A 666 -41.64 48.83 -3.93
N GLN A 667 -40.39 48.70 -4.38
CA GLN A 667 -39.54 47.56 -4.04
C GLN A 667 -39.13 47.64 -2.56
N ASP A 668 -39.26 46.52 -1.85
CA ASP A 668 -38.86 46.39 -0.45
C ASP A 668 -37.34 46.22 -0.37
N LEU A 669 -36.63 47.35 -0.32
CA LEU A 669 -35.18 47.42 -0.39
C LEU A 669 -34.64 48.46 0.58
N TYR A 670 -33.69 48.06 1.42
CA TYR A 670 -32.88 48.94 2.24
C TYR A 670 -31.52 49.22 1.59
N VAL A 671 -31.15 50.50 1.48
CA VAL A 671 -29.88 50.98 0.90
C VAL A 671 -29.09 51.78 1.94
N GLY A 672 -28.02 51.20 2.47
CA GLY A 672 -27.11 51.85 3.40
C GLY A 672 -25.97 52.59 2.70
N LEU A 673 -25.94 53.92 2.76
CA LEU A 673 -24.92 54.78 2.15
C LEU A 673 -24.20 55.70 3.14
N PHE A 674 -24.50 55.61 4.44
CA PHE A 674 -23.83 56.41 5.46
C PHE A 674 -22.31 56.17 5.48
N ASN A 675 -21.54 57.11 6.04
CA ASN A 675 -20.08 57.07 6.02
C ASN A 675 -19.46 57.00 4.60
N ASN A 676 -20.12 57.61 3.60
CA ASN A 676 -19.56 57.87 2.28
C ASN A 676 -19.44 59.38 2.01
N PRO A 677 -18.44 59.83 1.23
CA PRO A 677 -18.25 61.23 0.84
C PRO A 677 -19.22 61.65 -0.28
N LEU A 678 -20.53 61.44 -0.08
CA LEU A 678 -21.57 61.79 -1.05
C LEU A 678 -21.55 63.30 -1.36
N SER A 679 -21.49 63.64 -2.65
CA SER A 679 -21.52 65.03 -3.10
C SER A 679 -22.85 65.70 -2.75
N SER A 680 -22.86 67.03 -2.64
CA SER A 680 -24.10 67.80 -2.41
C SER A 680 -25.15 67.57 -3.50
N VAL A 681 -24.71 67.42 -4.76
CA VAL A 681 -25.57 67.11 -5.90
C VAL A 681 -26.22 65.73 -5.72
N THR A 682 -25.44 64.74 -5.31
CA THR A 682 -25.93 63.37 -5.05
C THR A 682 -26.97 63.36 -3.94
N ARG A 683 -26.72 64.05 -2.82
CA ARG A 683 -27.67 64.18 -1.71
C ARG A 683 -28.97 64.86 -2.14
N GLN A 684 -28.89 65.92 -2.93
CA GLN A 684 -30.07 66.59 -3.49
C GLN A 684 -30.89 65.67 -4.40
N ARG A 685 -30.24 64.84 -5.24
CA ARG A 685 -30.92 63.87 -6.10
C ARG A 685 -31.63 62.79 -5.28
N ILE A 686 -30.99 62.27 -4.24
CA ILE A 686 -31.59 61.30 -3.31
C ILE A 686 -32.82 61.91 -2.63
N ASN A 687 -32.71 63.12 -2.08
CA ASN A 687 -33.85 63.80 -1.45
C ASN A 687 -34.99 64.04 -2.42
N HIS A 688 -34.70 64.54 -3.63
CA HIS A 688 -35.70 64.77 -4.66
C HIS A 688 -36.43 63.48 -5.08
N TYR A 689 -35.71 62.37 -5.19
CA TYR A 689 -36.29 61.07 -5.49
C TYR A 689 -37.20 60.58 -4.35
N LEU A 690 -36.78 60.71 -3.10
CA LEU A 690 -37.59 60.33 -1.93
C LEU A 690 -38.83 61.21 -1.76
N GLU A 691 -38.73 62.52 -2.02
CA GLU A 691 -39.88 63.46 -1.96
C GLU A 691 -40.94 63.18 -3.04
N ASN A 692 -40.52 62.68 -4.21
CA ASN A 692 -41.41 62.39 -5.33
C ASN A 692 -41.91 60.93 -5.37
N SER A 693 -41.60 60.15 -4.34
CA SER A 693 -42.02 58.75 -4.25
C SER A 693 -43.52 58.59 -3.95
N SER A 694 -44.06 57.42 -4.30
CA SER A 694 -45.45 57.06 -4.05
C SER A 694 -45.74 56.82 -2.56
N LEU A 695 -47.02 56.88 -2.18
CA LEU A 695 -47.47 56.63 -0.80
C LEU A 695 -47.15 55.21 -0.32
N ASP A 696 -47.03 54.25 -1.24
CA ASP A 696 -46.73 52.84 -0.97
C ASP A 696 -45.21 52.54 -1.03
N ARG A 697 -44.35 53.57 -0.94
CA ARG A 697 -42.88 53.41 -0.97
C ARG A 697 -42.43 52.43 0.11
N LYS A 698 -41.58 51.49 -0.29
CA LYS A 698 -40.84 50.58 0.59
C LYS A 698 -39.32 50.72 0.48
N LEU A 699 -38.82 51.37 -0.58
CA LEU A 699 -37.40 51.62 -0.78
C LEU A 699 -36.87 52.63 0.25
N GLU A 700 -35.96 52.21 1.12
CA GLU A 700 -35.32 53.03 2.14
C GLU A 700 -33.87 53.33 1.76
N ILE A 701 -33.48 54.62 1.79
CA ILE A 701 -32.10 55.04 1.51
C ILE A 701 -31.57 55.81 2.72
N GLN A 702 -30.61 55.22 3.43
CA GLN A 702 -29.99 55.80 4.62
C GLN A 702 -28.64 56.43 4.27
N THR A 703 -28.51 57.75 4.45
CA THR A 703 -27.27 58.50 4.17
C THR A 703 -26.57 59.05 5.42
N GLU A 704 -27.18 58.89 6.59
CA GLU A 704 -26.69 59.32 7.89
C GLU A 704 -26.86 58.19 8.92
N ASP A 705 -25.95 58.13 9.89
CA ASP A 705 -26.00 57.13 10.95
C ASP A 705 -27.17 57.47 11.89
N VAL A 706 -28.15 56.57 11.99
CA VAL A 706 -29.25 56.73 12.93
C VAL A 706 -28.77 56.13 14.24
N VAL A 707 -28.18 56.96 15.09
CA VAL A 707 -27.94 56.59 16.49
C VAL A 707 -29.32 56.37 17.11
N SER A 708 -29.70 55.10 17.31
CA SER A 708 -30.82 54.77 18.17
C SER A 708 -30.46 55.22 19.58
N ASP A 709 -31.04 56.32 20.03
CA ASP A 709 -31.09 56.70 21.44
C ASP A 709 -31.93 55.63 22.19
N SER A 710 -31.31 54.49 22.45
CA SER A 710 -31.84 53.44 23.31
C SER A 710 -30.68 52.81 24.08
N ASP A 711 -30.15 53.57 25.03
CA ASP A 711 -29.67 53.13 26.34
C ASP A 711 -29.36 54.42 27.14
N SER A 712 -30.35 54.96 27.85
CA SER A 712 -30.57 54.64 29.27
C SER A 712 -29.44 55.15 30.15
N GLU A 713 -29.60 56.41 30.58
CA GLU A 713 -29.26 56.96 31.89
C GLU A 713 -28.41 56.05 32.80
N SER A 714 -27.15 56.45 33.01
CA SER A 714 -26.42 56.08 34.23
C SER A 714 -26.13 57.36 34.99
N GLU A 715 -27.02 57.62 35.94
CA GLU A 715 -26.89 58.63 36.98
C GLU A 715 -25.53 58.52 37.67
N SER A 716 -24.80 59.62 37.68
CA SER A 716 -23.59 59.80 38.47
C SER A 716 -24.02 60.00 39.92
N SER A 717 -23.94 58.95 40.74
CA SER A 717 -24.14 59.04 42.18
C SER A 717 -22.80 59.13 42.91
N GLU A 718 -22.65 60.22 43.65
CA GLU A 718 -21.59 60.51 44.62
C GLU A 718 -21.54 59.52 45.79
N SER A 719 -20.35 59.48 46.42
CA SER A 719 -20.00 59.17 47.84
C SER A 719 -18.90 58.10 47.92
N GLY A 720 -17.76 58.24 48.60
CA GLY A 720 -17.37 59.18 49.65
C GLY A 720 -17.28 58.46 51.00
N PHE A 721 -16.16 57.80 51.31
CA PHE A 721 -15.66 57.40 52.66
C PHE A 721 -14.26 56.77 52.47
N SER A 722 -13.13 57.45 52.70
CA SER A 722 -12.44 57.87 53.95
C SER A 722 -11.83 56.75 54.82
N THR A 723 -10.48 56.82 54.93
CA THR A 723 -9.57 56.47 56.06
C THR A 723 -9.46 55.00 56.52
N GLY A 724 -8.30 54.42 56.79
CA GLY A 724 -6.91 54.90 56.79
C GLY A 724 -5.96 53.88 57.48
N SER A 725 -4.66 54.23 57.49
CA SER A 725 -3.58 53.86 58.44
C SER A 725 -3.21 52.39 58.67
N ASP A 726 -1.94 52.05 58.36
CA ASP A 726 -0.92 51.45 59.25
C ASP A 726 0.17 50.79 58.37
N SER A 727 1.28 51.49 58.08
CA SER A 727 2.57 51.49 58.80
C SER A 727 3.40 50.20 58.62
N ASP A 728 4.41 50.26 57.75
CA ASP A 728 5.86 50.22 58.12
C ASP A 728 6.73 50.64 56.92
#